data_AF-A0A1D9QL65-F1
#
_entry.id   AF-A0A1D9QL65-F1
#
_cell.length_a   1.000
_cell.length_b   1.000
_cell.length_c   1.000
_cell.angle_alpha   90.00
_cell.angle_beta   90.00
_cell.angle_gamma   90.00
#
_symmetry.space_group_name_H-M   'P 1'
#
loop_
_entity.id
_entity.type
_entity.pdbx_description
1 polymer ?
#
loop_
_entity_poly.entity_id
_entity_poly.type
_entity_poly.pdbx_seq_one_letter_code
_entity_poly.pdbx_strand_id
1 'polypeptide(L)'
;MRLLECDNADGYRLTKVLLDNSIPPYAILSHTWGSDEQEVNFEDINSGNGKAKTGYEKIQFCGKQAACDNIDYFWVDTCCIKKTSDSELTESLNSMFRWYGKARKCYVYLSDVEVVQNGVEQPQSVWEGRFRASRWFTRGWTLQELLAPISIEFFSRDCCRLGDRESLKLIIHEITGIAIEALQGVPLSKFSVDDRMKWAENRISMREEDAAYSLLGIFEVSMSVIYGEGRDNAFRRLNGVIEPSLDKCCLIDLFITDPRKDKQRIEELKGGLLFKVYEWVFQNTEYQQWYNDQSNRLLWVRGDPGKGKTMLLCGIIDEIRTSNNYALAYFFCQSNVDTINSAISVLRGLIYMLLDEQPSLIRHLQKEYEVPGKQLFEGINAWVALSNILKNILHDESLKPIILIIDALDECEKNMVKLLRLIVSSLTEFPRVKWLVSSRNWSEIEEALGPIEERTSLNLELNTYTVSIAVDWYVRDKVEKLAKIKKSIKKNRTTIESYLLENANGTFLWVALVCQNLQELRFFTTSMLQDYYPPELDPLYERMLQQILDIKEHEVTELCLQLTAIVVVAFRPITLCELPRLIGSKIDLEEIIKLCGSFLVVRNQSIFFVHKSAKDFLSKKAAETIFPNGIGKVNEKIFLNSITEMSNILKENIYDLPHPGFPINKVKQPDPDPLAYIRYSCTYWVNHFIDVNPPKTENHVQNNGKVYNFLTEHLLHWLEVMSLMENISRCIVAISSLENYISVEKAPELSAYIHDAKRFVLYNRVGIEQAPLQIYCSALFFAPENSIIRKIFQKCIPSWIYKISRTRSNWSAALQTLEGHSNSVSTVAFSPDGTKIASGSNDRTIRLWDAITGESLQTLEGHSDWVRSVAFSPDGTKIASGSNDRIIRLWDAITGESLQTLKNHSGLEASSAFERYFKSNHWIAERSDEEVRNIFWLPPDYRPNSTYFCNGVIVMAFSTGGIFFLKFE
;
A
#
# COMPACT_ATOMS: atom_id res chain seq x y z
N MET A 1 24.40 -5.42 -33.53
CA MET A 1 25.25 -6.64 -33.36
C MET A 1 25.83 -7.07 -34.70
N ARG A 2 27.04 -7.65 -34.76
CA ARG A 2 27.58 -8.35 -35.96
C ARG A 2 27.75 -9.83 -35.66
N LEU A 3 27.65 -10.67 -36.68
CA LEU A 3 27.82 -12.13 -36.59
C LEU A 3 28.93 -12.58 -37.56
N LEU A 4 29.46 -13.79 -37.33
CA LEU A 4 30.28 -14.51 -38.30
C LEU A 4 29.40 -15.45 -39.12
N GLU A 5 29.66 -15.48 -40.42
CA GLU A 5 29.06 -16.39 -41.39
C GLU A 5 30.17 -17.18 -42.09
N CYS A 6 29.91 -18.45 -42.42
CA CYS A 6 30.84 -19.27 -43.20
C CYS A 6 30.92 -18.75 -44.65
N ASP A 7 32.13 -18.42 -45.11
CA ASP A 7 32.40 -18.06 -46.50
C ASP A 7 32.80 -19.31 -47.30
N ASN A 8 32.41 -19.39 -48.57
CA ASN A 8 32.54 -20.57 -49.44
C ASN A 8 34.01 -21.03 -49.71
N ALA A 9 35.00 -20.37 -49.11
CA ALA A 9 36.44 -20.61 -49.23
C ALA A 9 37.11 -21.02 -47.90
N ASP A 10 36.42 -21.82 -47.07
CA ASP A 10 36.89 -22.28 -45.74
C ASP A 10 37.29 -21.13 -44.80
N GLY A 11 36.56 -20.00 -44.87
CA GLY A 11 36.82 -18.78 -44.09
C GLY A 11 35.57 -18.30 -43.36
N TYR A 12 35.72 -17.32 -42.47
CA TYR A 12 34.60 -16.66 -41.80
C TYR A 12 34.61 -15.18 -42.14
N ARG A 13 33.43 -14.62 -42.43
CA ARG A 13 33.24 -13.19 -42.72
C ARG A 13 32.29 -12.55 -41.71
N LEU A 14 32.51 -11.27 -41.42
CA LEU A 14 31.62 -10.48 -40.57
C LEU A 14 30.40 -9.99 -41.36
N THR A 15 29.21 -10.11 -40.76
CA THR A 15 28.01 -9.46 -41.29
C THR A 15 28.08 -7.94 -41.15
N LYS A 16 27.22 -7.22 -41.89
CA LYS A 16 26.90 -5.82 -41.55
C LYS A 16 26.26 -5.76 -40.15
N VAL A 17 26.26 -4.57 -39.55
CA VAL A 17 25.58 -4.35 -38.26
C VAL A 17 24.08 -4.63 -38.41
N LEU A 18 23.60 -5.62 -37.66
CA LEU A 18 22.20 -6.03 -37.60
C LEU A 18 21.50 -5.32 -36.44
N LEU A 19 20.28 -4.86 -36.69
CA LEU A 19 19.36 -4.29 -35.70
C LEU A 19 18.53 -5.41 -35.05
N ASP A 20 18.06 -5.22 -33.81
CA ASP A 20 17.41 -6.26 -32.99
C ASP A 20 16.30 -7.07 -33.68
N ASN A 21 15.52 -6.44 -34.58
CA ASN A 21 14.41 -7.10 -35.30
C ASN A 21 14.87 -7.89 -36.54
N SER A 22 16.16 -7.86 -36.86
CA SER A 22 16.76 -8.43 -38.10
C SER A 22 17.87 -9.44 -37.82
N ILE A 23 18.07 -9.84 -36.56
CA ILE A 23 19.13 -10.78 -36.18
C ILE A 23 18.65 -12.22 -36.51
N PRO A 24 19.36 -12.96 -37.38
CA PRO A 24 19.02 -14.36 -37.69
C PRO A 24 19.31 -15.26 -36.48
N PRO A 25 18.86 -16.52 -36.46
CA PRO A 25 19.28 -17.47 -35.43
C PRO A 25 20.82 -17.63 -35.44
N TYR A 26 21.44 -17.55 -34.26
CA TYR A 26 22.89 -17.68 -34.12
C TYR A 26 23.29 -18.52 -32.90
N ALA A 27 24.50 -19.06 -32.95
CA ALA A 27 25.20 -19.68 -31.83
C ALA A 27 26.25 -18.75 -31.21
N ILE A 28 26.76 -19.08 -30.03
CA ILE A 28 27.84 -18.34 -29.37
C ILE A 28 29.01 -19.29 -29.12
N LEU A 29 30.23 -18.80 -29.32
CA LEU A 29 31.42 -19.42 -28.76
C LEU A 29 31.75 -18.75 -27.42
N SER A 30 31.82 -19.56 -26.37
CA SER A 30 32.32 -19.14 -25.05
C SER A 30 33.63 -19.86 -24.77
N HIS A 31 34.70 -19.11 -24.48
CA HIS A 31 36.05 -19.66 -24.35
C HIS A 31 36.96 -18.82 -23.44
N THR A 32 38.12 -19.39 -23.10
CA THR A 32 39.20 -18.64 -22.44
C THR A 32 40.14 -18.01 -23.48
N TRP A 33 40.54 -16.77 -23.26
CA TRP A 33 41.48 -16.08 -24.15
C TRP A 33 42.91 -16.61 -23.98
N GLY A 34 43.65 -16.68 -25.09
CA GLY A 34 45.11 -16.82 -25.09
C GLY A 34 45.81 -15.49 -24.89
N SER A 35 47.10 -15.40 -25.27
CA SER A 35 47.77 -14.09 -25.38
C SER A 35 47.20 -13.28 -26.55
N ASP A 36 47.28 -11.96 -26.51
CA ASP A 36 46.76 -11.07 -27.57
C ASP A 36 47.38 -11.35 -28.95
N GLU A 37 48.61 -11.88 -28.98
CA GLU A 37 49.31 -12.31 -30.20
C GLU A 37 48.68 -13.58 -30.82
N GLN A 38 48.05 -14.41 -30.01
CA GLN A 38 47.45 -15.69 -30.41
C GLN A 38 45.94 -15.57 -30.70
N GLU A 39 45.25 -14.61 -30.11
CA GLU A 39 43.79 -14.49 -30.20
C GLU A 39 43.36 -13.69 -31.46
N VAL A 40 42.27 -14.13 -32.10
CA VAL A 40 41.74 -13.49 -33.32
C VAL A 40 40.77 -12.39 -32.93
N ASN A 41 41.05 -11.15 -33.36
CA ASN A 41 40.23 -9.97 -33.07
C ASN A 41 39.45 -9.48 -34.32
N PHE A 42 38.69 -8.39 -34.15
CA PHE A 42 37.87 -7.79 -35.21
C PHE A 42 38.69 -7.42 -36.47
N GLU A 43 39.86 -6.81 -36.30
CA GLU A 43 40.70 -6.38 -37.43
C GLU A 43 41.33 -7.58 -38.14
N ASP A 44 41.64 -8.66 -37.42
CA ASP A 44 42.18 -9.89 -38.01
C ASP A 44 41.18 -10.58 -38.95
N ILE A 45 39.89 -10.61 -38.58
CA ILE A 45 38.83 -11.13 -39.46
C ILE A 45 38.59 -10.19 -40.65
N ASN A 46 38.54 -8.87 -40.41
CA ASN A 46 38.28 -7.89 -41.45
C ASN A 46 39.42 -7.79 -42.50
N SER A 47 40.67 -8.03 -42.08
CA SER A 47 41.85 -8.06 -42.95
C SER A 47 42.18 -9.44 -43.54
N GLY A 48 41.45 -10.50 -43.14
CA GLY A 48 41.71 -11.88 -43.57
C GLY A 48 42.93 -12.55 -42.94
N ASN A 49 43.60 -11.89 -41.98
CA ASN A 49 44.80 -12.39 -41.32
C ASN A 49 44.52 -13.36 -40.15
N GLY A 50 43.25 -13.54 -39.76
CA GLY A 50 42.87 -14.41 -38.64
C GLY A 50 43.40 -15.85 -38.75
N LYS A 51 43.51 -16.40 -39.97
CA LYS A 51 44.00 -17.78 -40.22
C LYS A 51 45.44 -18.01 -39.77
N ALA A 52 46.25 -16.95 -39.63
CA ALA A 52 47.65 -17.06 -39.20
C ALA A 52 47.79 -17.19 -37.67
N LYS A 53 46.71 -16.97 -36.91
CA LYS A 53 46.72 -17.00 -35.44
C LYS A 53 46.21 -18.34 -34.91
N THR A 54 46.86 -18.85 -33.87
CA THR A 54 46.50 -20.14 -33.24
C THR A 54 45.09 -20.13 -32.63
N GLY A 55 44.57 -18.97 -32.22
CA GLY A 55 43.20 -18.83 -31.71
C GLY A 55 42.11 -19.08 -32.76
N TYR A 56 42.45 -19.11 -34.05
CA TYR A 56 41.50 -19.37 -35.14
C TYR A 56 40.88 -20.78 -35.06
N GLU A 57 41.58 -21.74 -34.46
CA GLU A 57 41.08 -23.10 -34.24
C GLU A 57 39.76 -23.13 -33.44
N LYS A 58 39.62 -22.23 -32.45
CA LYS A 58 38.40 -22.13 -31.62
C LYS A 58 37.20 -21.64 -32.45
N ILE A 59 37.44 -20.69 -33.37
CA ILE A 59 36.44 -20.17 -34.30
C ILE A 59 36.01 -21.28 -35.27
N GLN A 60 36.98 -22.06 -35.79
CA GLN A 60 36.69 -23.21 -36.65
C GLN A 60 35.87 -24.28 -35.94
N PHE A 61 36.19 -24.56 -34.67
CA PHE A 61 35.40 -25.46 -33.83
C PHE A 61 33.95 -24.98 -33.72
N CYS A 62 33.74 -23.71 -33.36
CA CYS A 62 32.40 -23.14 -33.25
C CYS A 62 31.63 -23.21 -34.56
N GLY A 63 32.27 -22.85 -35.69
CA GLY A 63 31.63 -22.89 -37.00
C GLY A 63 31.25 -24.31 -37.43
N LYS A 64 32.10 -25.31 -37.16
CA LYS A 64 31.77 -26.73 -37.41
C LYS A 64 30.60 -27.20 -36.57
N GLN A 65 30.60 -26.87 -35.27
CA GLN A 65 29.51 -27.27 -34.37
C GLN A 65 28.19 -26.57 -34.72
N ALA A 66 28.24 -25.28 -35.05
CA ALA A 66 27.09 -24.54 -35.55
C ALA A 66 26.50 -25.17 -36.82
N ALA A 67 27.36 -25.57 -37.77
CA ALA A 67 26.93 -26.28 -38.98
C ALA A 67 26.28 -27.64 -38.68
N CYS A 68 26.82 -28.43 -37.73
CA CYS A 68 26.19 -29.68 -37.29
C CYS A 68 24.78 -29.47 -36.72
N ASP A 69 24.53 -28.30 -36.12
CA ASP A 69 23.25 -27.92 -35.53
C ASP A 69 22.35 -27.10 -36.49
N ASN A 70 22.71 -27.00 -37.78
CA ASN A 70 22.02 -26.19 -38.80
C ASN A 70 21.88 -24.71 -38.43
N ILE A 71 22.95 -24.11 -37.90
CA ILE A 71 23.03 -22.69 -37.57
C ILE A 71 24.09 -22.04 -38.44
N ASP A 72 23.66 -21.14 -39.34
CA ASP A 72 24.56 -20.51 -40.32
C ASP A 72 25.41 -19.37 -39.75
N TYR A 73 25.01 -18.84 -38.59
CA TYR A 73 25.64 -17.67 -37.97
C TYR A 73 26.09 -17.97 -36.54
N PHE A 74 27.22 -17.40 -36.14
CA PHE A 74 27.66 -17.47 -34.76
C PHE A 74 28.37 -16.20 -34.30
N TRP A 75 28.46 -16.03 -33.00
CA TRP A 75 28.99 -14.84 -32.37
C TRP A 75 30.18 -15.18 -31.47
N VAL A 76 31.25 -14.40 -31.59
CA VAL A 76 32.45 -14.48 -30.76
C VAL A 76 32.82 -13.07 -30.33
N ASP A 77 32.94 -12.86 -29.02
CA ASP A 77 33.17 -11.54 -28.39
C ASP A 77 34.42 -10.82 -28.93
N THR A 78 35.51 -11.55 -29.17
CA THR A 78 36.80 -11.00 -29.59
C THR A 78 36.79 -10.41 -30.99
N CYS A 79 35.99 -10.98 -31.91
CA CYS A 79 36.01 -10.57 -33.32
C CYS A 79 34.72 -9.93 -33.83
N CYS A 80 33.59 -10.09 -33.14
CA CYS A 80 32.33 -9.46 -33.57
C CYS A 80 32.16 -8.01 -33.05
N ILE A 81 32.94 -7.61 -32.05
CA ILE A 81 32.91 -6.25 -31.46
C ILE A 81 34.14 -5.46 -31.91
N LYS A 82 33.92 -4.27 -32.49
CA LYS A 82 35.00 -3.33 -32.78
C LYS A 82 35.39 -2.57 -31.51
N LYS A 83 36.31 -3.15 -30.73
CA LYS A 83 36.77 -2.60 -29.44
C LYS A 83 37.45 -1.22 -29.53
N THR A 84 37.84 -0.77 -30.73
CA THR A 84 38.41 0.58 -30.96
C THR A 84 37.36 1.69 -31.03
N SER A 85 36.07 1.35 -31.05
CA SER A 85 34.96 2.32 -31.04
C SER A 85 34.29 2.33 -29.66
N ASP A 86 34.49 3.39 -28.88
CA ASP A 86 33.95 3.49 -27.52
C ASP A 86 32.42 3.40 -27.47
N SER A 87 31.74 3.95 -28.48
CA SER A 87 30.27 3.87 -28.59
C SER A 87 29.79 2.45 -28.81
N GLU A 88 30.44 1.72 -29.73
CA GLU A 88 30.10 0.34 -30.06
C GLU A 88 30.45 -0.60 -28.90
N LEU A 89 31.59 -0.37 -28.25
CA LEU A 89 32.01 -1.13 -27.08
C LEU A 89 31.03 -0.94 -25.92
N THR A 90 30.65 0.30 -25.61
CA THR A 90 29.67 0.60 -24.56
C THR A 90 28.31 -0.03 -24.86
N GLU A 91 27.79 0.13 -26.08
CA GLU A 91 26.52 -0.48 -26.49
C GLU A 91 26.55 -2.01 -26.40
N SER A 92 27.67 -2.61 -26.82
CA SER A 92 27.86 -4.07 -26.78
C SER A 92 27.91 -4.59 -25.34
N LEU A 93 28.68 -3.94 -24.46
CA LEU A 93 28.79 -4.34 -23.05
C LEU A 93 27.44 -4.27 -22.32
N ASN A 94 26.64 -3.22 -22.60
CA ASN A 94 25.29 -3.09 -22.03
C ASN A 94 24.26 -4.06 -22.64
N SER A 95 24.50 -4.59 -23.85
CA SER A 95 23.55 -5.45 -24.57
C SER A 95 23.90 -6.94 -24.57
N MET A 96 25.11 -7.31 -24.15
CA MET A 96 25.64 -8.67 -24.29
C MET A 96 24.77 -9.75 -23.65
N PHE A 97 24.28 -9.53 -22.42
CA PHE A 97 23.41 -10.48 -21.73
C PHE A 97 22.15 -10.81 -22.54
N ARG A 98 21.55 -9.79 -23.15
CA ARG A 98 20.38 -9.93 -24.03
C ARG A 98 20.74 -10.69 -25.30
N TRP A 99 21.92 -10.47 -25.86
CA TRP A 99 22.42 -11.26 -27.00
C TRP A 99 22.70 -12.72 -26.60
N TYR A 100 23.21 -12.97 -25.41
CA TYR A 100 23.38 -14.31 -24.88
C TYR A 100 22.05 -15.04 -24.69
N GLY A 101 21.03 -14.35 -24.13
CA GLY A 101 19.70 -14.93 -23.93
C GLY A 101 18.93 -15.22 -25.22
N LYS A 102 19.21 -14.50 -26.31
CA LYS A 102 18.56 -14.72 -27.63
C LYS A 102 19.23 -15.81 -28.47
N ALA A 103 20.42 -16.27 -28.12
CA ALA A 103 21.13 -17.28 -28.91
C ALA A 103 20.46 -18.65 -28.84
N ARG A 104 20.53 -19.40 -29.95
CA ARG A 104 20.00 -20.76 -30.04
C ARG A 104 20.79 -21.74 -29.18
N LYS A 105 22.11 -21.61 -29.20
CA LYS A 105 23.06 -22.45 -28.47
C LYS A 105 24.30 -21.67 -28.08
N CYS A 106 24.90 -22.03 -26.94
CA CYS A 106 26.22 -21.57 -26.52
C CYS A 106 27.15 -22.78 -26.42
N TYR A 107 28.23 -22.76 -27.21
CA TYR A 107 29.27 -23.78 -27.18
C TYR A 107 30.42 -23.30 -26.31
N VAL A 108 30.61 -23.96 -25.17
CA VAL A 108 31.70 -23.68 -24.25
C VAL A 108 32.89 -24.55 -24.62
N TYR A 109 33.97 -23.93 -25.13
CA TYR A 109 35.20 -24.61 -25.51
C TYR A 109 36.27 -24.49 -24.42
N LEU A 110 36.55 -25.61 -23.76
CA LEU A 110 37.48 -25.70 -22.63
C LEU A 110 38.87 -26.18 -23.10
N SER A 111 39.72 -25.23 -23.49
CA SER A 111 41.07 -25.51 -24.01
C SER A 111 42.02 -26.17 -22.99
N ASP A 112 41.67 -26.15 -21.70
CA ASP A 112 42.44 -26.73 -20.59
C ASP A 112 41.89 -28.08 -20.08
N VAL A 113 40.82 -28.58 -20.70
CA VAL A 113 40.23 -29.90 -20.38
C VAL A 113 40.53 -30.86 -21.54
N GLU A 114 41.42 -31.81 -21.29
CA GLU A 114 41.75 -32.90 -22.23
C GLU A 114 41.00 -34.17 -21.82
N VAL A 115 40.35 -34.81 -22.79
CA VAL A 115 39.56 -36.05 -22.60
C VAL A 115 40.24 -37.22 -23.30
N VAL A 116 40.97 -36.99 -24.39
CA VAL A 116 41.66 -38.04 -25.12
C VAL A 116 43.09 -38.13 -24.62
N GLN A 117 43.48 -39.27 -24.06
CA GLN A 117 44.87 -39.53 -23.68
C GLN A 117 45.36 -40.79 -24.40
N ASN A 118 46.48 -40.68 -25.13
CA ASN A 118 47.02 -41.76 -25.98
C ASN A 118 46.01 -42.31 -27.02
N GLY A 119 45.11 -41.46 -27.54
CA GLY A 119 44.13 -41.85 -28.55
C GLY A 119 42.88 -42.57 -28.01
N VAL A 120 42.70 -42.64 -26.69
CA VAL A 120 41.52 -43.24 -26.04
C VAL A 120 40.76 -42.20 -25.23
N GLU A 121 39.45 -42.09 -25.44
CA GLU A 121 38.55 -41.25 -24.64
C GLU A 121 38.49 -41.74 -23.19
N GLN A 122 38.79 -40.84 -22.25
CA GLN A 122 38.80 -41.14 -20.83
C GLN A 122 37.39 -41.02 -20.22
N PRO A 123 37.05 -41.86 -19.20
CA PRO A 123 35.75 -41.79 -18.52
C PRO A 123 35.61 -40.50 -17.69
N GLN A 124 34.36 -40.14 -17.34
CA GLN A 124 34.04 -38.91 -16.61
C GLN A 124 34.84 -38.70 -15.32
N SER A 125 35.10 -39.76 -14.56
CA SER A 125 35.89 -39.70 -13.32
C SER A 125 37.30 -39.13 -13.50
N VAL A 126 37.86 -39.17 -14.73
CA VAL A 126 39.20 -38.71 -15.05
C VAL A 126 39.21 -37.24 -15.50
N TRP A 127 38.27 -36.85 -16.38
CA TRP A 127 38.23 -35.47 -16.89
C TRP A 127 37.45 -34.51 -15.99
N GLU A 128 36.56 -34.99 -15.10
CA GLU A 128 35.78 -34.13 -14.20
C GLU A 128 36.68 -33.28 -13.29
N GLY A 129 37.79 -33.84 -12.80
CA GLY A 129 38.77 -33.09 -12.01
C GLY A 129 39.38 -31.91 -12.79
N ARG A 130 39.63 -32.10 -14.10
CA ARG A 130 40.12 -31.04 -14.99
C ARG A 130 39.04 -30.01 -15.31
N PHE A 131 37.79 -30.47 -15.48
CA PHE A 131 36.63 -29.60 -15.66
C PHE A 131 36.45 -28.66 -14.46
N ARG A 132 36.50 -29.21 -13.24
CA ARG A 132 36.44 -28.43 -11.99
C ARG A 132 37.58 -27.42 -11.86
N ALA A 133 38.75 -27.74 -12.37
CA ALA A 133 39.92 -26.87 -12.37
C ALA A 133 40.00 -25.91 -13.58
N SER A 134 39.02 -25.93 -14.49
CA SER A 134 39.08 -25.12 -15.71
C SER A 134 39.05 -23.62 -15.39
N ARG A 135 39.95 -22.88 -16.05
CA ARG A 135 40.05 -21.42 -15.96
C ARG A 135 38.82 -20.72 -16.55
N TRP A 136 37.95 -21.45 -17.25
CA TRP A 136 36.71 -20.89 -17.76
C TRP A 136 35.77 -20.43 -16.63
N PHE A 137 35.73 -21.17 -15.51
CA PHE A 137 34.90 -20.81 -14.35
C PHE A 137 35.43 -19.61 -13.56
N THR A 138 36.72 -19.30 -13.67
CA THR A 138 37.36 -18.22 -12.93
C THR A 138 37.32 -16.88 -13.67
N ARG A 139 36.61 -16.78 -14.80
CA ARG A 139 36.61 -15.59 -15.65
C ARG A 139 35.34 -14.75 -15.47
N GLY A 140 35.46 -13.43 -15.41
CA GLY A 140 34.33 -12.52 -15.18
C GLY A 140 33.20 -12.67 -16.21
N TRP A 141 33.52 -12.48 -17.49
CA TRP A 141 32.56 -12.47 -18.60
C TRP A 141 31.81 -13.80 -18.81
N THR A 142 32.43 -14.94 -18.46
CA THR A 142 31.81 -16.27 -18.64
C THR A 142 30.61 -16.49 -17.70
N LEU A 143 30.42 -15.64 -16.68
CA LEU A 143 29.24 -15.67 -15.81
C LEU A 143 27.95 -15.40 -16.60
N GLN A 144 27.97 -14.37 -17.45
CA GLN A 144 26.82 -14.04 -18.30
C GLN A 144 26.58 -15.12 -19.34
N GLU A 145 27.65 -15.68 -19.90
CA GLU A 145 27.60 -16.77 -20.89
C GLU A 145 27.07 -18.08 -20.29
N LEU A 146 27.21 -18.27 -18.99
CA LEU A 146 26.66 -19.41 -18.25
C LEU A 146 25.17 -19.25 -17.90
N LEU A 147 24.74 -18.02 -17.61
CA LEU A 147 23.40 -17.76 -17.07
C LEU A 147 22.38 -17.33 -18.12
N ALA A 148 22.79 -16.54 -19.11
CA ALA A 148 21.86 -15.97 -20.07
C ALA A 148 21.35 -16.96 -21.12
N PRO A 149 22.18 -17.80 -21.78
CA PRO A 149 21.69 -18.67 -22.83
C PRO A 149 20.72 -19.74 -22.32
N ILE A 150 19.75 -20.08 -23.17
CA ILE A 150 18.76 -21.13 -22.88
C ILE A 150 19.41 -22.52 -22.97
N SER A 151 20.34 -22.71 -23.90
CA SER A 151 21.04 -23.98 -24.14
C SER A 151 22.55 -23.78 -24.16
N ILE A 152 23.27 -24.58 -23.36
CA ILE A 152 24.73 -24.51 -23.20
C ILE A 152 25.30 -25.92 -23.24
N GLU A 153 26.34 -26.13 -24.05
CA GLU A 153 27.04 -27.40 -24.21
C GLU A 153 28.54 -27.21 -24.00
N PHE A 154 29.16 -28.08 -23.21
CA PHE A 154 30.58 -28.04 -22.87
C PHE A 154 31.37 -29.02 -23.71
N PHE A 155 32.51 -28.56 -24.23
CA PHE A 155 33.41 -29.33 -25.08
C PHE A 155 34.85 -29.25 -24.58
N SER A 156 35.56 -30.36 -24.68
CA SER A 156 36.99 -30.47 -24.36
C SER A 156 37.86 -29.83 -25.43
N ARG A 157 39.17 -29.70 -25.14
CA ARG A 157 40.19 -29.28 -26.11
C ARG A 157 40.19 -30.17 -27.36
N ASP A 158 39.92 -31.46 -27.18
CA ASP A 158 39.87 -32.48 -28.24
C ASP A 158 38.53 -32.50 -29.01
N CYS A 159 37.67 -31.50 -28.78
CA CYS A 159 36.33 -31.37 -29.38
C CYS A 159 35.33 -32.46 -28.96
N CYS A 160 35.56 -33.18 -27.87
CA CYS A 160 34.61 -34.15 -27.31
C CYS A 160 33.55 -33.42 -26.46
N ARG A 161 32.26 -33.81 -26.59
CA ARG A 161 31.16 -33.28 -25.78
C ARG A 161 31.25 -33.82 -24.35
N LEU A 162 31.35 -32.94 -23.37
CA LEU A 162 31.42 -33.26 -21.93
C LEU A 162 30.03 -33.36 -21.30
N GLY A 163 29.07 -32.58 -21.79
CA GLY A 163 27.71 -32.49 -21.27
C GLY A 163 27.07 -31.13 -21.54
N ASP A 164 25.83 -30.97 -21.11
CA ASP A 164 25.11 -29.69 -21.11
C ASP A 164 24.93 -29.14 -19.68
N ARG A 165 24.47 -27.88 -19.57
CA ARG A 165 24.25 -27.22 -18.27
C ARG A 165 23.35 -28.03 -17.34
N GLU A 166 22.35 -28.73 -17.86
CA GLU A 166 21.42 -29.50 -17.02
C GLU A 166 22.09 -30.78 -16.47
N SER A 167 22.82 -31.51 -17.32
CA SER A 167 23.56 -32.72 -16.93
C SER A 167 24.70 -32.42 -15.93
N LEU A 168 25.31 -31.24 -16.00
CA LEU A 168 26.45 -30.83 -15.16
C LEU A 168 26.08 -29.86 -14.03
N LYS A 169 24.79 -29.55 -13.81
CA LYS A 169 24.34 -28.49 -12.89
C LYS A 169 24.84 -28.61 -11.45
N LEU A 170 24.95 -29.84 -10.93
CA LEU A 170 25.46 -30.08 -9.57
C LEU A 170 26.95 -29.73 -9.47
N ILE A 171 27.74 -30.17 -10.46
CA ILE A 171 29.17 -29.88 -10.54
C ILE A 171 29.38 -28.36 -10.70
N ILE A 172 28.58 -27.71 -11.56
CA ILE A 172 28.65 -26.26 -11.78
C ILE A 172 28.29 -25.50 -10.49
N HIS A 173 27.20 -25.88 -9.81
CA HIS A 173 26.80 -25.29 -8.52
C HIS A 173 27.93 -25.40 -7.48
N GLU A 174 28.57 -26.56 -7.35
CA GLU A 174 29.69 -26.77 -6.43
C GLU A 174 30.92 -25.90 -6.78
N ILE A 175 31.19 -25.67 -8.06
CA ILE A 175 32.32 -24.84 -8.51
C ILE A 175 32.03 -23.35 -8.28
N THR A 176 30.84 -22.88 -8.63
CA THR A 176 30.56 -21.44 -8.76
C THR A 176 29.71 -20.86 -7.62
N GLY A 177 29.08 -21.69 -6.80
CA GLY A 177 28.11 -21.27 -5.77
C GLY A 177 26.79 -20.72 -6.35
N ILE A 178 26.57 -20.84 -7.66
CA ILE A 178 25.36 -20.36 -8.32
C ILE A 178 24.22 -21.31 -8.01
N ALA A 179 23.09 -20.80 -7.50
CA ALA A 179 21.92 -21.59 -7.16
C ALA A 179 21.46 -22.48 -8.34
N ILE A 180 21.05 -23.72 -8.05
CA ILE A 180 20.62 -24.69 -9.07
C ILE A 180 19.44 -24.13 -9.86
N GLU A 181 18.54 -23.42 -9.19
CA GLU A 181 17.38 -22.75 -9.77
C GLU A 181 17.80 -21.69 -10.81
N ALA A 182 18.88 -20.96 -10.56
CA ALA A 182 19.41 -19.98 -11.52
C ALA A 182 19.99 -20.68 -12.75
N LEU A 183 20.70 -21.81 -12.58
CA LEU A 183 21.19 -22.64 -13.68
C LEU A 183 20.05 -23.28 -14.51
N GLN A 184 18.87 -23.43 -13.91
CA GLN A 184 17.67 -23.93 -14.59
C GLN A 184 16.85 -22.83 -15.28
N GLY A 185 17.32 -21.58 -15.25
CA GLY A 185 16.70 -20.47 -15.97
C GLY A 185 15.61 -19.73 -15.19
N VAL A 186 15.56 -19.85 -13.86
CA VAL A 186 14.71 -18.97 -13.04
C VAL A 186 15.18 -17.52 -13.19
N PRO A 187 14.26 -16.54 -13.36
CA PRO A 187 14.63 -15.14 -13.53
C PRO A 187 15.59 -14.65 -12.43
N LEU A 188 16.70 -14.01 -12.83
CA LEU A 188 17.76 -13.60 -11.92
C LEU A 188 17.27 -12.57 -10.87
N SER A 189 16.21 -11.83 -11.17
CA SER A 189 15.54 -10.89 -10.26
C SER A 189 14.94 -11.55 -9.01
N LYS A 190 14.78 -12.88 -8.98
CA LYS A 190 14.31 -13.62 -7.79
C LYS A 190 15.41 -13.86 -6.74
N PHE A 191 16.67 -13.62 -7.09
CA PHE A 191 17.81 -13.77 -6.20
C PHE A 191 18.23 -12.40 -5.65
N SER A 192 18.71 -12.37 -4.40
CA SER A 192 19.12 -11.13 -3.76
C SER A 192 20.30 -10.47 -4.49
N VAL A 193 20.52 -9.18 -4.23
CA VAL A 193 21.70 -8.49 -4.77
C VAL A 193 22.99 -9.16 -4.28
N ASP A 194 23.04 -9.50 -2.99
CA ASP A 194 24.18 -10.17 -2.36
C ASP A 194 24.48 -11.54 -3.00
N ASP A 195 23.45 -12.35 -3.25
CA ASP A 195 23.64 -13.67 -3.89
C ASP A 195 24.23 -13.52 -5.29
N ARG A 196 23.72 -12.57 -6.08
CA ARG A 196 24.21 -12.29 -7.43
C ARG A 196 25.63 -11.70 -7.44
N MET A 197 25.98 -10.88 -6.44
CA MET A 197 27.34 -10.39 -6.25
C MET A 197 28.31 -11.52 -5.92
N LYS A 198 27.92 -12.45 -5.05
CA LYS A 198 28.76 -13.62 -4.67
C LYS A 198 29.12 -14.50 -5.86
N TRP A 199 28.24 -14.65 -6.86
CA TRP A 199 28.52 -15.45 -8.06
C TRP A 199 29.70 -14.93 -8.90
N ALA A 200 30.11 -13.67 -8.69
CA ALA A 200 31.25 -13.04 -9.36
C ALA A 200 32.48 -12.87 -8.46
N GLU A 201 32.40 -13.15 -7.17
CA GLU A 201 33.47 -12.87 -6.19
C GLU A 201 34.79 -13.56 -6.54
N ASN A 202 34.73 -14.81 -6.99
CA ASN A 202 35.90 -15.62 -7.34
C ASN A 202 36.32 -15.50 -8.83
N ARG A 203 35.79 -14.50 -9.55
CA ARG A 203 36.05 -14.33 -10.99
C ARG A 203 37.02 -13.17 -11.24
N ILE A 204 37.92 -13.40 -12.18
CA ILE A 204 39.01 -12.51 -12.57
C ILE A 204 38.74 -11.97 -13.98
N SER A 205 39.04 -10.70 -14.20
CA SER A 205 38.97 -10.01 -15.49
C SER A 205 40.33 -9.44 -15.88
N MET A 206 40.57 -9.28 -17.18
CA MET A 206 41.84 -8.75 -17.71
C MET A 206 42.01 -7.26 -17.39
N ARG A 207 40.92 -6.49 -17.50
CA ARG A 207 40.83 -5.12 -17.00
C ARG A 207 40.11 -5.13 -15.67
N GLU A 208 40.51 -4.28 -14.74
CA GLU A 208 39.95 -4.31 -13.40
C GLU A 208 38.47 -3.86 -13.37
N GLU A 209 38.09 -2.92 -14.24
CA GLU A 209 36.72 -2.40 -14.36
C GLU A 209 35.74 -3.41 -14.96
N ASP A 210 36.24 -4.34 -15.78
CA ASP A 210 35.42 -5.41 -16.37
C ASP A 210 34.79 -6.31 -15.30
N ALA A 211 35.35 -6.35 -14.09
CA ALA A 211 34.72 -7.04 -12.96
C ALA A 211 33.34 -6.45 -12.62
N ALA A 212 33.16 -5.14 -12.76
CA ALA A 212 31.87 -4.48 -12.61
C ALA A 212 31.04 -4.59 -13.91
N TYR A 213 31.64 -4.34 -15.07
CA TYR A 213 30.88 -4.34 -16.33
C TYR A 213 30.36 -5.73 -16.74
N SER A 214 31.02 -6.80 -16.31
CA SER A 214 30.55 -8.18 -16.48
C SER A 214 29.28 -8.51 -15.68
N LEU A 215 28.85 -7.62 -14.78
CA LEU A 215 27.65 -7.78 -13.97
C LEU A 215 26.43 -7.02 -14.50
N LEU A 216 26.58 -6.14 -15.50
CA LEU A 216 25.48 -5.32 -16.02
C LEU A 216 24.25 -6.16 -16.42
N GLY A 217 24.50 -7.26 -17.13
CA GLY A 217 23.48 -8.23 -17.50
C GLY A 217 22.82 -8.98 -16.35
N ILE A 218 23.61 -9.30 -15.32
CA ILE A 218 23.16 -10.05 -14.13
C ILE A 218 22.18 -9.23 -13.29
N PHE A 219 22.39 -7.91 -13.27
CA PHE A 219 21.53 -6.95 -12.59
C PHE A 219 20.51 -6.27 -13.49
N GLU A 220 20.50 -6.56 -14.79
CA GLU A 220 19.63 -5.93 -15.79
C GLU A 220 19.74 -4.39 -15.80
N VAL A 221 20.96 -3.89 -15.62
CA VAL A 221 21.27 -2.45 -15.55
C VAL A 221 22.13 -2.01 -16.72
N SER A 222 22.07 -0.71 -17.05
CA SER A 222 22.93 -0.10 -18.06
C SER A 222 23.71 1.08 -17.51
N MET A 223 24.99 1.19 -17.87
CA MET A 223 25.84 2.33 -17.50
C MET A 223 26.92 2.61 -18.54
N SER A 224 27.44 3.84 -18.56
CA SER A 224 28.56 4.21 -19.42
C SER A 224 29.84 3.48 -19.01
N VAL A 225 30.61 3.00 -19.98
CA VAL A 225 31.87 2.28 -19.77
C VAL A 225 33.02 3.30 -19.77
N ILE A 226 33.82 3.32 -18.71
CA ILE A 226 34.93 4.26 -18.51
C ILE A 226 36.18 3.47 -18.08
N TYR A 227 37.01 3.10 -19.05
CA TYR A 227 38.29 2.43 -18.75
C TYR A 227 39.31 3.43 -18.20
N GLY A 228 40.03 3.03 -17.14
CA GLY A 228 40.97 3.88 -16.40
C GLY A 228 40.39 4.48 -15.12
N GLU A 229 39.11 4.23 -14.80
CA GLU A 229 38.51 4.67 -13.53
C GLU A 229 38.92 3.76 -12.34
N GLY A 230 39.41 2.54 -12.60
CA GLY A 230 39.78 1.57 -11.58
C GLY A 230 38.59 0.81 -10.98
N ARG A 231 38.88 -0.38 -10.41
CA ARG A 231 37.86 -1.33 -9.93
C ARG A 231 36.82 -0.71 -9.00
N ASP A 232 37.27 -0.03 -7.95
CA ASP A 232 36.40 0.45 -6.89
C ASP A 232 35.43 1.54 -7.37
N ASN A 233 35.86 2.38 -8.30
CA ASN A 233 35.02 3.43 -8.88
C ASN A 233 33.96 2.82 -9.81
N ALA A 234 34.34 1.82 -10.62
CA ALA A 234 33.40 1.09 -11.45
C ALA A 234 32.34 0.36 -10.61
N PHE A 235 32.73 -0.31 -9.51
CA PHE A 235 31.79 -0.94 -8.57
C PHE A 235 30.92 0.08 -7.81
N ARG A 236 31.46 1.24 -7.41
CA ARG A 236 30.65 2.30 -6.78
C ARG A 236 29.55 2.79 -7.71
N ARG A 237 29.87 2.98 -8.99
CA ARG A 237 28.89 3.36 -10.01
C ARG A 237 27.88 2.25 -10.28
N LEU A 238 28.34 1.00 -10.39
CA LEU A 238 27.47 -0.16 -10.54
C LEU A 238 26.48 -0.26 -9.37
N ASN A 239 26.96 -0.17 -8.13
CA ASN A 239 26.10 -0.19 -6.94
C ASN A 239 25.09 0.96 -6.92
N GLY A 240 25.48 2.16 -7.35
CA GLY A 240 24.56 3.30 -7.49
C GLY A 240 23.49 3.15 -8.58
N VAL A 241 23.63 2.18 -9.50
CA VAL A 241 22.61 1.83 -10.48
C VAL A 241 21.79 0.61 -10.04
N ILE A 242 22.39 -0.33 -9.30
CA ILE A 242 21.74 -1.53 -8.74
C ILE A 242 20.79 -1.17 -7.59
N GLU A 243 21.25 -0.35 -6.66
CA GLU A 243 20.43 0.22 -5.59
C GLU A 243 19.92 1.58 -6.06
N PRO A 244 18.60 1.74 -6.32
CA PRO A 244 18.07 3.03 -6.72
C PRO A 244 18.47 4.09 -5.69
N SER A 245 18.78 5.30 -6.14
CA SER A 245 18.97 6.42 -5.23
C SER A 245 17.81 6.51 -4.24
N LEU A 246 18.08 6.94 -3.01
CA LEU A 246 17.05 7.13 -1.98
C LEU A 246 15.82 7.88 -2.53
N ASP A 247 16.06 8.84 -3.45
CA ASP A 247 15.08 9.62 -4.21
C ASP A 247 14.07 8.75 -4.98
N LYS A 248 14.55 7.68 -5.63
CA LYS A 248 13.68 6.75 -6.36
C LYS A 248 12.93 5.85 -5.40
N CYS A 249 13.57 5.36 -4.34
CA CYS A 249 12.91 4.52 -3.34
C CYS A 249 11.79 5.28 -2.62
N CYS A 250 12.04 6.51 -2.17
CA CYS A 250 11.04 7.31 -1.48
C CYS A 250 9.87 7.70 -2.39
N LEU A 251 10.12 7.99 -3.68
CA LEU A 251 9.04 8.27 -4.64
C LEU A 251 8.22 7.02 -4.98
N ILE A 252 8.87 5.86 -5.14
CA ILE A 252 8.20 4.58 -5.39
C ILE A 252 7.29 4.22 -4.20
N ASP A 253 7.80 4.37 -2.98
CA ASP A 253 7.03 4.04 -1.79
C ASP A 253 5.96 5.09 -1.48
N LEU A 254 6.17 6.37 -1.81
CA LEU A 254 5.14 7.41 -1.69
C LEU A 254 3.97 7.15 -2.66
N PHE A 255 4.28 6.64 -3.86
CA PHE A 255 3.33 6.46 -4.96
C PHE A 255 2.18 5.51 -4.60
N ILE A 256 0.94 5.99 -4.74
CA ILE A 256 -0.28 5.17 -4.69
C ILE A 256 -0.92 5.10 -6.07
N THR A 257 -1.07 6.28 -6.68
CA THR A 257 -1.63 6.48 -8.01
C THR A 257 -0.97 7.70 -8.61
N ASP A 258 -1.06 7.84 -9.93
CA ASP A 258 -0.70 9.07 -10.62
C ASP A 258 -1.99 9.88 -10.85
N PRO A 259 -2.22 11.01 -10.13
CA PRO A 259 -3.45 11.77 -10.29
C PRO A 259 -3.68 12.29 -11.71
N ARG A 260 -2.61 12.41 -12.52
CA ARG A 260 -2.71 12.79 -13.95
C ARG A 260 -3.35 11.69 -14.77
N LYS A 261 -2.99 10.43 -14.51
CA LYS A 261 -3.63 9.26 -15.14
C LYS A 261 -5.05 9.08 -14.63
N ASP A 262 -5.31 9.39 -13.35
CA ASP A 262 -6.67 9.39 -12.83
C ASP A 262 -7.55 10.42 -13.53
N LYS A 263 -7.07 11.66 -13.74
CA LYS A 263 -7.76 12.67 -14.54
C LYS A 263 -8.07 12.14 -15.94
N GLN A 264 -7.07 11.62 -16.66
CA GLN A 264 -7.26 11.08 -18.01
C GLN A 264 -8.31 9.97 -18.04
N ARG A 265 -8.22 9.01 -17.11
CA ARG A 265 -9.19 7.92 -16.97
C ARG A 265 -10.60 8.44 -16.67
N ILE A 266 -10.74 9.42 -15.78
CA ILE A 266 -12.04 10.03 -15.44
C ILE A 266 -12.65 10.69 -16.68
N GLU A 267 -11.86 11.43 -17.44
CA GLU A 267 -12.30 12.08 -18.68
C GLU A 267 -12.75 11.06 -19.71
N GLU A 268 -11.97 10.01 -19.94
CA GLU A 268 -12.33 8.92 -20.86
C GLU A 268 -13.65 8.25 -20.44
N LEU A 269 -13.80 7.91 -19.15
CA LEU A 269 -15.00 7.27 -18.60
C LEU A 269 -16.24 8.16 -18.66
N LYS A 270 -16.09 9.48 -18.48
CA LYS A 270 -17.20 10.44 -18.53
C LYS A 270 -17.47 10.97 -19.95
N GLY A 271 -16.75 10.46 -20.96
CA GLY A 271 -17.01 10.70 -22.38
C GLY A 271 -16.32 11.93 -22.98
N GLY A 272 -15.20 12.32 -22.38
CA GLY A 272 -14.32 13.42 -22.77
C GLY A 272 -14.65 14.74 -22.09
N LEU A 273 -13.68 15.64 -22.12
CA LEU A 273 -13.80 17.01 -21.61
C LEU A 273 -14.22 17.96 -22.75
N LEU A 274 -15.30 18.72 -22.54
CA LEU A 274 -15.87 19.63 -23.55
C LEU A 274 -15.71 21.08 -23.09
N PHE A 275 -14.91 21.88 -23.81
CA PHE A 275 -14.61 23.27 -23.45
C PHE A 275 -15.87 24.10 -23.15
N LYS A 276 -16.88 24.03 -24.03
CA LYS A 276 -18.15 24.76 -23.89
C LYS A 276 -18.96 24.43 -22.64
N VAL A 277 -18.68 23.31 -21.96
CA VAL A 277 -19.40 22.87 -20.76
C VAL A 277 -18.88 23.58 -19.50
N TYR A 278 -17.61 23.97 -19.46
CA TYR A 278 -17.01 24.62 -18.28
C TYR A 278 -16.54 26.06 -18.53
N GLU A 279 -16.52 26.53 -19.78
CA GLU A 279 -16.11 27.90 -20.16
C GLU A 279 -16.78 28.99 -19.32
N TRP A 280 -18.06 28.83 -18.98
CA TRP A 280 -18.82 29.80 -18.19
C TRP A 280 -18.19 30.09 -16.82
N VAL A 281 -17.44 29.15 -16.24
CA VAL A 281 -16.83 29.31 -14.91
C VAL A 281 -15.77 30.40 -14.92
N PHE A 282 -15.09 30.62 -16.05
CA PHE A 282 -14.05 31.64 -16.15
C PHE A 282 -14.61 33.06 -16.19
N GLN A 283 -15.91 33.20 -16.50
CA GLN A 283 -16.66 34.46 -16.45
C GLN A 283 -17.42 34.63 -15.12
N ASN A 284 -17.45 33.60 -14.28
CA ASN A 284 -18.15 33.64 -13.00
C ASN A 284 -17.39 34.52 -11.99
N THR A 285 -18.14 35.37 -11.28
CA THR A 285 -17.61 36.35 -10.33
C THR A 285 -16.85 35.71 -9.18
N GLU A 286 -17.35 34.62 -8.62
CA GLU A 286 -16.75 33.90 -7.50
C GLU A 286 -15.42 33.25 -7.90
N TYR A 287 -15.37 32.63 -9.08
CA TYR A 287 -14.11 32.10 -9.63
C TYR A 287 -13.09 33.21 -9.89
N GLN A 288 -13.51 34.32 -10.50
CA GLN A 288 -12.60 35.45 -10.79
C GLN A 288 -12.09 36.11 -9.51
N GLN A 289 -12.93 36.25 -8.49
CA GLN A 289 -12.53 36.73 -7.16
C GLN A 289 -11.47 35.80 -6.57
N TRP A 290 -11.71 34.49 -6.53
CA TRP A 290 -10.74 33.54 -6.02
C TRP A 290 -9.44 33.50 -6.84
N TYR A 291 -9.50 33.55 -8.17
CA TYR A 291 -8.31 33.40 -9.00
C TYR A 291 -7.41 34.66 -8.93
N ASN A 292 -8.02 35.85 -9.01
CA ASN A 292 -7.29 37.12 -9.12
C ASN A 292 -6.96 37.76 -7.78
N ASP A 293 -7.78 37.58 -6.75
CA ASP A 293 -7.56 38.16 -5.42
C ASP A 293 -6.62 37.26 -4.60
N GLN A 294 -5.57 37.83 -3.99
CA GLN A 294 -4.64 37.09 -3.13
C GLN A 294 -5.22 36.81 -1.73
N SER A 295 -6.25 37.56 -1.31
CA SER A 295 -6.93 37.35 -0.03
C SER A 295 -7.92 36.18 -0.07
N ASN A 296 -8.50 35.90 -1.24
CA ASN A 296 -9.35 34.72 -1.46
C ASN A 296 -8.51 33.51 -1.82
N ARG A 297 -8.42 32.56 -0.88
CA ARG A 297 -7.48 31.44 -0.96
C ARG A 297 -8.15 30.08 -0.93
N LEU A 298 -9.45 30.01 -0.68
CA LEU A 298 -10.22 28.78 -0.80
C LEU A 298 -11.44 28.99 -1.71
N LEU A 299 -11.50 28.21 -2.80
CA LEU A 299 -12.71 28.07 -3.61
C LEU A 299 -13.38 26.73 -3.31
N TRP A 300 -14.61 26.78 -2.81
CA TRP A 300 -15.44 25.59 -2.62
C TRP A 300 -16.50 25.48 -3.70
N VAL A 301 -16.32 24.53 -4.62
CA VAL A 301 -17.29 24.16 -5.66
C VAL A 301 -18.26 23.13 -5.09
N ARG A 302 -19.47 23.57 -4.76
CA ARG A 302 -20.51 22.70 -4.18
C ARG A 302 -21.68 22.52 -5.12
N GLY A 303 -22.28 21.33 -5.07
CA GLY A 303 -23.37 20.97 -5.95
C GLY A 303 -23.92 19.59 -5.68
N ASP A 304 -25.16 19.36 -6.09
CA ASP A 304 -25.82 18.06 -6.04
C ASP A 304 -25.12 17.00 -6.92
N PRO A 305 -25.40 15.70 -6.66
CA PRO A 305 -24.99 14.60 -7.52
C PRO A 305 -25.27 14.88 -9.00
N GLY A 306 -24.30 14.60 -9.87
CA GLY A 306 -24.51 14.67 -11.32
C GLY A 306 -24.54 16.07 -11.95
N LYS A 307 -24.25 17.14 -11.20
CA LYS A 307 -24.12 18.52 -11.73
C LYS A 307 -22.78 18.83 -12.42
N GLY A 308 -21.89 17.85 -12.57
CA GLY A 308 -20.68 17.99 -13.38
C GLY A 308 -19.42 18.53 -12.68
N LYS A 309 -19.42 18.62 -11.33
CA LYS A 309 -18.28 19.12 -10.51
C LYS A 309 -16.91 18.58 -10.95
N THR A 310 -16.75 17.26 -11.03
CA THR A 310 -15.48 16.65 -11.45
C THR A 310 -15.01 17.10 -12.83
N MET A 311 -15.92 17.19 -13.81
CA MET A 311 -15.57 17.61 -15.17
C MET A 311 -15.27 19.11 -15.23
N LEU A 312 -15.96 19.91 -14.42
CA LEU A 312 -15.68 21.33 -14.23
C LEU A 312 -14.25 21.53 -13.68
N LEU A 313 -13.87 20.77 -12.65
CA LEU A 313 -12.52 20.79 -12.09
C LEU A 313 -11.45 20.34 -13.10
N CYS A 314 -11.72 19.31 -13.90
CA CYS A 314 -10.82 18.89 -14.97
C CYS A 314 -10.56 20.03 -15.98
N GLY A 315 -11.60 20.77 -16.34
CA GLY A 315 -11.49 21.96 -17.20
C GLY A 315 -10.70 23.11 -16.58
N ILE A 316 -10.93 23.39 -15.30
CA ILE A 316 -10.16 24.40 -14.55
C ILE A 316 -8.68 24.02 -14.47
N ILE A 317 -8.38 22.73 -14.22
CA ILE A 317 -7.00 22.20 -14.18
C ILE A 317 -6.27 22.48 -15.50
N ASP A 318 -6.90 22.18 -16.64
CA ASP A 318 -6.27 22.38 -17.96
C ASP A 318 -6.01 23.86 -18.23
N GLU A 319 -6.95 24.74 -17.91
CA GLU A 319 -6.79 26.19 -18.07
C GLU A 319 -5.63 26.72 -17.21
N ILE A 320 -5.60 26.35 -15.92
CA ILE A 320 -4.54 26.78 -15.00
C ILE A 320 -3.16 26.34 -15.51
N ARG A 321 -3.04 25.10 -16.01
CA ARG A 321 -1.77 24.58 -16.57
C ARG A 321 -1.28 25.38 -17.77
N THR A 322 -2.16 25.95 -18.59
CA THR A 322 -1.74 26.78 -19.73
C THR A 322 -1.16 28.13 -19.31
N SER A 323 -1.59 28.67 -18.16
CA SER A 323 -1.22 30.01 -17.71
C SER A 323 0.20 30.11 -17.13
N ASN A 324 0.82 28.99 -16.70
CA ASN A 324 2.15 28.89 -16.08
C ASN A 324 2.40 29.81 -14.85
N ASN A 325 1.37 30.47 -14.31
CA ASN A 325 1.52 31.41 -13.20
C ASN A 325 1.61 30.73 -11.82
N TYR A 326 1.07 29.52 -11.69
CA TYR A 326 1.03 28.75 -10.46
C TYR A 326 1.56 27.33 -10.69
N ALA A 327 2.28 26.77 -9.72
CA ALA A 327 2.46 25.33 -9.63
C ALA A 327 1.10 24.66 -9.33
N LEU A 328 0.94 23.39 -9.71
CA LEU A 328 -0.35 22.73 -9.62
C LEU A 328 -0.23 21.28 -9.14
N ALA A 329 -0.89 20.96 -8.04
CA ALA A 329 -1.09 19.57 -7.62
C ALA A 329 -2.57 19.32 -7.36
N TYR A 330 -3.04 18.14 -7.76
CA TYR A 330 -4.45 17.79 -7.65
C TYR A 330 -4.67 16.32 -7.31
N PHE A 331 -5.81 16.03 -6.71
CA PHE A 331 -6.20 14.66 -6.36
C PHE A 331 -7.71 14.45 -6.55
N PHE A 332 -8.09 13.25 -7.01
CA PHE A 332 -9.48 12.87 -7.22
C PHE A 332 -9.87 11.77 -6.24
N CYS A 333 -10.64 12.13 -5.21
CA CYS A 333 -11.18 11.14 -4.28
C CYS A 333 -12.17 10.23 -5.00
N GLN A 334 -12.10 8.92 -4.72
CA GLN A 334 -13.05 7.94 -5.26
C GLN A 334 -13.45 6.97 -4.15
N SER A 335 -14.70 7.03 -3.67
CA SER A 335 -15.18 6.18 -2.55
C SER A 335 -15.13 4.70 -2.90
N ASN A 336 -15.20 4.39 -4.20
CA ASN A 336 -15.18 3.05 -4.76
C ASN A 336 -13.76 2.46 -4.87
N VAL A 337 -12.72 3.13 -4.38
CA VAL A 337 -11.35 2.60 -4.45
C VAL A 337 -10.66 2.83 -3.10
N ASP A 338 -10.51 1.76 -2.33
CA ASP A 338 -9.97 1.79 -0.96
C ASP A 338 -8.57 2.42 -0.85
N THR A 339 -7.80 2.43 -1.94
CA THR A 339 -6.47 3.04 -1.96
C THR A 339 -6.50 4.57 -2.13
N ILE A 340 -7.62 5.17 -2.58
CA ILE A 340 -7.75 6.61 -2.87
C ILE A 340 -8.99 7.27 -2.23
N ASN A 341 -9.61 6.61 -1.24
CA ASN A 341 -10.73 7.13 -0.44
C ASN A 341 -10.30 7.61 0.96
N SER A 342 -9.01 7.88 1.19
CA SER A 342 -8.49 8.28 2.49
C SER A 342 -7.71 9.59 2.44
N ALA A 343 -7.70 10.31 3.56
CA ALA A 343 -6.92 11.54 3.69
C ALA A 343 -5.41 11.32 3.48
N ILE A 344 -4.89 10.15 3.88
CA ILE A 344 -3.50 9.75 3.65
C ILE A 344 -3.22 9.63 2.15
N SER A 345 -4.15 9.02 1.41
CA SER A 345 -4.04 8.87 -0.05
C SER A 345 -4.01 10.22 -0.76
N VAL A 346 -4.85 11.16 -0.32
CA VAL A 346 -4.87 12.54 -0.82
C VAL A 346 -3.50 13.19 -0.64
N LEU A 347 -2.94 13.13 0.58
CA LEU A 347 -1.62 13.72 0.84
C LEU A 347 -0.51 13.06 0.02
N ARG A 348 -0.49 11.73 -0.07
CA ARG A 348 0.50 11.00 -0.89
C ARG A 348 0.44 11.42 -2.35
N GLY A 349 -0.76 11.53 -2.92
CA GLY A 349 -0.94 11.98 -4.30
C GLY A 349 -0.55 13.43 -4.53
N LEU A 350 -0.94 14.35 -3.63
CA LEU A 350 -0.56 15.75 -3.72
C LEU A 350 0.96 15.91 -3.61
N ILE A 351 1.60 15.36 -2.57
CA ILE A 351 3.06 15.42 -2.37
C ILE A 351 3.78 14.82 -3.56
N TYR A 352 3.34 13.65 -4.06
CA TYR A 352 3.95 13.03 -5.23
C TYR A 352 3.96 13.97 -6.45
N MET A 353 2.84 14.65 -6.73
CA MET A 353 2.79 15.64 -7.82
C MET A 353 3.70 16.83 -7.58
N LEU A 354 3.77 17.36 -6.35
CA LEU A 354 4.65 18.46 -6.01
C LEU A 354 6.12 18.13 -6.26
N LEU A 355 6.53 16.95 -5.82
CA LEU A 355 7.91 16.49 -5.96
C LEU A 355 8.27 16.17 -7.41
N ASP A 356 7.32 15.68 -8.20
CA ASP A 356 7.52 15.46 -9.64
C ASP A 356 7.60 16.77 -10.43
N GLU A 357 6.80 17.79 -10.08
CA GLU A 357 6.89 19.13 -10.69
C GLU A 357 8.17 19.88 -10.25
N GLN A 358 8.61 19.71 -9.00
CA GLN A 358 9.79 20.37 -8.44
C GLN A 358 10.67 19.40 -7.63
N PRO A 359 11.57 18.64 -8.32
CA PRO A 359 12.42 17.63 -7.70
C PRO A 359 13.34 18.15 -6.58
N SER A 360 13.67 19.45 -6.56
CA SER A 360 14.46 20.07 -5.48
C SER A 360 13.84 19.94 -4.09
N LEU A 361 12.53 19.70 -4.02
CA LEU A 361 11.78 19.57 -2.77
C LEU A 361 11.86 18.15 -2.16
N ILE A 362 12.41 17.17 -2.89
CA ILE A 362 12.51 15.76 -2.45
C ILE A 362 13.30 15.64 -1.13
N ARG A 363 14.21 16.58 -0.85
CA ARG A 363 14.96 16.66 0.42
C ARG A 363 14.07 16.64 1.67
N HIS A 364 12.87 17.23 1.60
CA HIS A 364 11.91 17.26 2.72
C HIS A 364 11.28 15.89 2.98
N LEU A 365 11.14 15.09 1.92
CA LEU A 365 10.67 13.71 2.01
C LEU A 365 11.80 12.77 2.50
N GLN A 366 13.01 12.92 1.95
CA GLN A 366 14.16 12.09 2.29
C GLN A 366 14.46 12.12 3.79
N LYS A 367 14.51 13.31 4.38
CA LYS A 367 14.83 13.51 5.79
C LYS A 367 13.95 12.66 6.72
N GLU A 368 12.68 12.54 6.38
CA GLU A 368 11.70 11.76 7.16
C GLU A 368 11.67 10.27 6.74
N TYR A 369 12.13 9.93 5.53
CA TYR A 369 12.09 8.58 4.96
C TYR A 369 13.34 7.73 5.27
N GLU A 370 14.50 8.34 5.51
CA GLU A 370 15.79 7.64 5.70
C GLU A 370 15.75 6.50 6.75
N VAL A 371 15.04 6.72 7.86
CA VAL A 371 14.97 5.75 8.97
C VAL A 371 13.76 4.80 8.86
N PRO A 372 12.52 5.29 8.70
CA PRO A 372 11.33 4.42 8.66
C PRO A 372 11.09 3.74 7.30
N GLY A 373 11.67 4.25 6.21
CA GLY A 373 11.45 3.74 4.85
C GLY A 373 9.96 3.71 4.48
N LYS A 374 9.51 2.63 3.85
CA LYS A 374 8.12 2.43 3.43
C LYS A 374 7.09 2.60 4.56
N GLN A 375 7.46 2.26 5.81
CA GLN A 375 6.57 2.38 6.97
C GLN A 375 6.19 3.83 7.28
N LEU A 376 6.92 4.82 6.74
CA LEU A 376 6.54 6.24 6.86
C LEU A 376 5.15 6.52 6.28
N PHE A 377 4.79 5.80 5.22
CA PHE A 377 3.55 6.01 4.49
C PHE A 377 2.45 5.01 4.86
N GLU A 378 2.75 4.07 5.77
CA GLU A 378 1.89 2.95 6.16
C GLU A 378 1.70 2.93 7.68
N GLY A 379 0.51 2.53 8.14
CA GLY A 379 0.19 2.52 9.57
C GLY A 379 -0.27 3.87 10.14
N ILE A 380 -0.29 3.95 11.47
CA ILE A 380 -1.11 4.95 12.19
C ILE A 380 -0.46 6.34 12.20
N ASN A 381 0.87 6.40 12.14
CA ASN A 381 1.63 7.65 12.10
C ASN A 381 1.69 8.27 10.69
N ALA A 382 1.25 7.55 9.65
CA ALA A 382 1.39 8.00 8.26
C ALA A 382 0.74 9.37 8.01
N TRP A 383 -0.40 9.64 8.65
CA TRP A 383 -1.05 10.95 8.56
C TRP A 383 -0.14 12.09 9.01
N VAL A 384 0.49 11.93 10.17
CA VAL A 384 1.31 12.96 10.82
C VAL A 384 2.61 13.18 10.07
N ALA A 385 3.24 12.08 9.62
CA ALA A 385 4.42 12.15 8.77
C ALA A 385 4.12 12.93 7.47
N LEU A 386 3.07 12.55 6.75
CA LEU A 386 2.71 13.18 5.48
C LEU A 386 2.23 14.62 5.64
N SER A 387 1.50 14.94 6.71
CA SER A 387 1.09 16.33 6.98
C SER A 387 2.30 17.21 7.25
N ASN A 388 3.28 16.74 8.01
CA ASN A 388 4.52 17.46 8.26
C ASN A 388 5.36 17.62 6.99
N ILE A 389 5.49 16.57 6.18
CA ILE A 389 6.20 16.65 4.89
C ILE A 389 5.55 17.69 3.99
N LEU A 390 4.21 17.68 3.86
CA LEU A 390 3.51 18.68 3.06
C LEU A 390 3.73 20.09 3.62
N LYS A 391 3.57 20.31 4.94
CA LYS A 391 3.83 21.62 5.57
C LYS A 391 5.27 22.11 5.33
N ASN A 392 6.26 21.23 5.45
CA ASN A 392 7.66 21.55 5.19
C ASN A 392 7.90 21.94 3.73
N ILE A 393 7.26 21.24 2.80
CA ILE A 393 7.27 21.59 1.37
C ILE A 393 6.62 22.96 1.15
N LEU A 394 5.47 23.23 1.76
CA LEU A 394 4.75 24.50 1.62
C LEU A 394 5.47 25.69 2.29
N HIS A 395 6.32 25.44 3.29
CA HIS A 395 7.20 26.45 3.90
C HIS A 395 8.45 26.76 3.06
N ASP A 396 8.82 25.91 2.10
CA ASP A 396 10.05 26.11 1.33
C ASP A 396 9.98 27.38 0.47
N GLU A 397 10.92 28.29 0.67
CA GLU A 397 10.93 29.57 -0.04
C GLU A 397 11.09 29.43 -1.56
N SER A 398 11.67 28.31 -2.02
CA SER A 398 11.84 27.98 -3.44
C SER A 398 10.54 27.49 -4.10
N LEU A 399 9.52 27.15 -3.31
CA LEU A 399 8.21 26.75 -3.83
C LEU A 399 7.54 27.94 -4.52
N LYS A 400 7.16 27.74 -5.78
CA LYS A 400 6.35 28.68 -6.56
C LYS A 400 4.95 28.81 -5.93
N PRO A 401 4.26 29.95 -6.08
CA PRO A 401 2.85 30.06 -5.73
C PRO A 401 2.07 28.87 -6.29
N ILE A 402 1.22 28.25 -5.47
CA ILE A 402 0.67 26.94 -5.77
C ILE A 402 -0.84 26.88 -5.58
N ILE A 403 -1.49 26.14 -6.48
CA ILE A 403 -2.89 25.76 -6.36
C ILE A 403 -2.96 24.26 -6.05
N LEU A 404 -3.61 23.92 -4.93
CA LEU A 404 -3.89 22.55 -4.50
C LEU A 404 -5.37 22.25 -4.74
N ILE A 405 -5.67 21.17 -5.47
CA ILE A 405 -7.05 20.83 -5.85
C ILE A 405 -7.46 19.46 -5.32
N ILE A 406 -8.62 19.37 -4.68
CA ILE A 406 -9.23 18.09 -4.27
C ILE A 406 -10.64 17.98 -4.84
N ASP A 407 -10.85 17.04 -5.75
CA ASP A 407 -12.18 16.70 -6.25
C ASP A 407 -12.87 15.66 -5.35
N ALA A 408 -14.18 15.80 -5.19
CA ALA A 408 -15.07 14.89 -4.48
C ALA A 408 -14.63 14.62 -3.04
N LEU A 409 -14.36 15.68 -2.28
CA LEU A 409 -13.89 15.59 -0.89
C LEU A 409 -14.84 14.76 0.01
N ASP A 410 -16.14 14.75 -0.29
CA ASP A 410 -17.15 13.92 0.39
C ASP A 410 -17.07 12.40 0.07
N GLU A 411 -16.14 12.01 -0.80
CA GLU A 411 -15.77 10.62 -1.06
C GLU A 411 -14.52 10.18 -0.27
N CYS A 412 -13.93 11.07 0.53
CA CYS A 412 -12.89 10.71 1.50
C CYS A 412 -13.56 10.10 2.75
N GLU A 413 -13.55 8.77 2.88
CA GLU A 413 -14.23 8.08 3.98
C GLU A 413 -13.41 8.05 5.27
N LYS A 414 -12.08 7.97 5.15
CA LYS A 414 -11.17 7.87 6.32
C LYS A 414 -10.45 9.19 6.58
N ASN A 415 -10.55 9.69 7.81
CA ASN A 415 -9.85 10.90 8.30
C ASN A 415 -10.21 12.22 7.57
N MET A 416 -11.39 12.33 6.95
CA MET A 416 -11.84 13.54 6.24
C MET A 416 -11.76 14.81 7.10
N VAL A 417 -12.19 14.72 8.37
CA VAL A 417 -12.15 15.87 9.30
C VAL A 417 -10.71 16.34 9.54
N LYS A 418 -9.73 15.43 9.57
CA LYS A 418 -8.31 15.79 9.70
C LYS A 418 -7.81 16.53 8.45
N LEU A 419 -8.23 16.08 7.26
CA LEU A 419 -7.92 16.74 5.99
C LEU A 419 -8.51 18.15 5.91
N LEU A 420 -9.77 18.32 6.28
CA LEU A 420 -10.43 19.63 6.32
C LEU A 420 -9.71 20.60 7.25
N ARG A 421 -9.30 20.14 8.45
CA ARG A 421 -8.51 20.96 9.38
C ARG A 421 -7.14 21.33 8.82
N LEU A 422 -6.49 20.44 8.08
CA LEU A 422 -5.22 20.74 7.42
C LEU A 422 -5.39 21.82 6.34
N ILE A 423 -6.46 21.73 5.52
CA ILE A 423 -6.77 22.74 4.52
C ILE A 423 -6.98 24.09 5.20
N VAL A 424 -7.82 24.16 6.23
CA VAL A 424 -8.12 25.42 6.94
C VAL A 424 -6.88 26.01 7.62
N SER A 425 -6.10 25.21 8.36
CA SER A 425 -4.86 25.68 9.00
C SER A 425 -3.85 26.18 7.96
N SER A 426 -3.76 25.51 6.81
CA SER A 426 -2.84 25.91 5.75
C SER A 426 -3.19 27.26 5.12
N LEU A 427 -4.46 27.69 5.17
CA LEU A 427 -4.82 29.04 4.77
C LEU A 427 -4.10 30.01 5.70
N THR A 428 -4.26 29.95 7.01
CA THR A 428 -3.57 30.91 7.90
C THR A 428 -2.03 30.85 7.86
N GLU A 429 -1.47 29.65 7.65
CA GLU A 429 -0.03 29.41 7.77
C GLU A 429 0.76 29.71 6.48
N PHE A 430 0.16 29.55 5.29
CA PHE A 430 0.87 29.61 4.01
C PHE A 430 0.24 30.61 3.03
N PRO A 431 0.74 31.86 2.94
CA PRO A 431 0.14 32.90 2.10
C PRO A 431 0.27 32.65 0.58
N ARG A 432 1.17 31.77 0.15
CA ARG A 432 1.41 31.44 -1.28
C ARG A 432 0.56 30.27 -1.80
N VAL A 433 -0.30 29.71 -0.95
CA VAL A 433 -1.10 28.51 -1.24
C VAL A 433 -2.56 28.90 -1.46
N LYS A 434 -3.14 28.43 -2.56
CA LYS A 434 -4.58 28.47 -2.81
C LYS A 434 -5.14 27.06 -2.91
N TRP A 435 -6.35 26.88 -2.41
CA TRP A 435 -7.10 25.63 -2.44
C TRP A 435 -8.33 25.75 -3.33
N LEU A 436 -8.60 24.69 -4.09
CA LEU A 436 -9.87 24.47 -4.77
C LEU A 436 -10.40 23.09 -4.36
N VAL A 437 -11.57 23.05 -3.75
CA VAL A 437 -12.18 21.80 -3.29
C VAL A 437 -13.57 21.63 -3.90
N SER A 438 -13.93 20.41 -4.29
CA SER A 438 -15.29 20.07 -4.70
C SER A 438 -15.93 19.08 -3.73
N SER A 439 -17.23 19.25 -3.45
CA SER A 439 -17.99 18.27 -2.66
C SER A 439 -19.50 18.39 -2.89
N ARG A 440 -20.27 17.45 -2.33
CA ARG A 440 -21.72 17.61 -2.10
C ARG A 440 -22.00 18.60 -0.97
N ASN A 441 -23.26 19.04 -0.88
CA ASN A 441 -23.79 19.95 0.15
C ASN A 441 -23.95 19.22 1.50
N TRP A 442 -22.84 18.84 2.12
CA TRP A 442 -22.82 18.17 3.42
C TRP A 442 -22.56 19.17 4.54
N SER A 443 -23.42 19.14 5.57
CA SER A 443 -23.32 20.04 6.73
C SER A 443 -21.98 19.89 7.45
N GLU A 444 -21.45 18.67 7.55
CA GLU A 444 -20.15 18.39 8.17
C GLU A 444 -18.98 19.12 7.48
N ILE A 445 -19.01 19.22 6.14
CA ILE A 445 -18.00 19.94 5.36
C ILE A 445 -18.19 21.44 5.52
N GLU A 446 -19.44 21.90 5.51
CA GLU A 446 -19.77 23.32 5.69
C GLU A 446 -19.38 23.84 7.08
N GLU A 447 -19.65 23.06 8.13
CA GLU A 447 -19.27 23.35 9.52
C GLU A 447 -17.74 23.36 9.69
N ALA A 448 -17.04 22.37 9.11
CA ALA A 448 -15.59 22.27 9.23
C ALA A 448 -14.85 23.35 8.44
N LEU A 449 -15.38 23.77 7.28
CA LEU A 449 -14.81 24.88 6.51
C LEU A 449 -15.19 26.26 7.08
N GLY A 450 -16.24 26.36 7.90
CA GLY A 450 -16.63 27.57 8.64
C GLY A 450 -16.89 28.83 7.77
N PRO A 451 -17.30 29.95 8.38
CA PRO A 451 -17.31 31.26 7.74
C PRO A 451 -15.91 31.89 7.80
N ILE A 452 -15.01 31.43 6.92
CA ILE A 452 -13.67 32.02 6.78
C ILE A 452 -13.77 33.20 5.81
N GLU A 453 -13.23 34.37 6.17
CA GLU A 453 -13.24 35.58 5.31
C GLU A 453 -12.58 35.35 3.94
N GLU A 454 -11.65 34.39 3.88
CA GLU A 454 -10.81 34.04 2.72
C GLU A 454 -11.44 32.98 1.79
N ARG A 455 -12.71 32.62 2.06
CA ARG A 455 -13.45 31.57 1.34
C ARG A 455 -14.45 32.18 0.38
N THR A 456 -14.39 31.73 -0.88
CA THR A 456 -15.44 31.92 -1.87
C THR A 456 -16.13 30.59 -2.15
N SER A 457 -17.47 30.58 -2.24
CA SER A 457 -18.22 29.36 -2.55
C SER A 457 -18.93 29.49 -3.89
N LEU A 458 -18.58 28.62 -4.83
CA LEU A 458 -19.28 28.50 -6.10
C LEU A 458 -20.32 27.40 -5.96
N ASN A 459 -21.58 27.81 -5.89
CA ASN A 459 -22.71 26.91 -5.74
C ASN A 459 -23.36 26.68 -7.12
N LEU A 460 -23.39 25.42 -7.56
CA LEU A 460 -23.94 25.05 -8.87
C LEU A 460 -25.47 25.17 -8.91
N GLU A 461 -26.17 25.05 -7.78
CA GLU A 461 -27.62 25.25 -7.69
C GLU A 461 -28.04 26.72 -7.81
N LEU A 462 -27.21 27.66 -7.37
CA LEU A 462 -27.45 29.10 -7.51
C LEU A 462 -27.12 29.60 -8.93
N ASN A 463 -26.38 28.79 -9.70
CA ASN A 463 -26.00 29.05 -11.09
C ASN A 463 -26.80 28.17 -12.09
N THR A 464 -28.08 27.90 -11.79
CA THR A 464 -28.94 26.98 -12.59
C THR A 464 -28.99 27.33 -14.08
N TYR A 465 -29.07 28.61 -14.43
CA TYR A 465 -29.15 29.05 -15.82
C TYR A 465 -27.88 28.69 -16.63
N THR A 466 -26.69 29.00 -16.10
CA THR A 466 -25.42 28.69 -16.77
C THR A 466 -25.13 27.19 -16.80
N VAL A 467 -25.45 26.47 -15.72
CA VAL A 467 -25.35 25.01 -15.68
C VAL A 467 -26.30 24.37 -16.71
N SER A 468 -27.51 24.91 -16.90
CA SER A 468 -28.43 24.41 -17.93
C SER A 468 -27.86 24.58 -19.33
N ILE A 469 -27.28 25.75 -19.66
CA ILE A 469 -26.62 25.98 -20.96
C ILE A 469 -25.48 24.98 -21.18
N ALA A 470 -24.68 24.72 -20.15
CA ALA A 470 -23.60 23.74 -20.21
C ALA A 470 -24.13 22.32 -20.46
N VAL A 471 -25.23 21.94 -19.82
CA VAL A 471 -25.92 20.66 -20.05
C VAL A 471 -26.47 20.59 -21.47
N ASP A 472 -27.04 21.67 -22.00
CA ASP A 472 -27.54 21.70 -23.38
C ASP A 472 -26.43 21.42 -24.40
N TRP A 473 -25.25 22.02 -24.21
CA TRP A 473 -24.08 21.71 -25.03
C TRP A 473 -23.67 20.24 -24.93
N TYR A 474 -23.68 19.69 -23.71
CA TYR A 474 -23.37 18.27 -23.48
C TYR A 474 -24.39 17.34 -24.14
N VAL A 475 -25.69 17.66 -24.09
CA VAL A 475 -26.76 16.93 -24.79
C VAL A 475 -26.48 16.90 -26.30
N ARG A 476 -26.23 18.06 -26.90
CA ARG A 476 -25.95 18.16 -28.36
C ARG A 476 -24.76 17.32 -28.78
N ASP A 477 -23.65 17.38 -28.03
CA ASP A 477 -22.45 16.57 -28.30
C ASP A 477 -22.72 15.07 -28.17
N LYS A 478 -23.40 14.64 -27.10
CA LYS A 478 -23.71 13.22 -26.88
C LYS A 478 -24.64 12.66 -27.94
N VAL A 479 -25.70 13.38 -28.30
CA VAL A 479 -26.63 12.96 -29.36
C VAL A 479 -25.93 12.88 -30.71
N GLU A 480 -25.03 13.82 -31.03
CA GLU A 480 -24.20 13.77 -32.24
C GLU A 480 -23.30 12.52 -32.26
N LYS A 481 -22.58 12.25 -31.16
CA LYS A 481 -21.74 11.05 -31.01
C LYS A 481 -22.56 9.77 -31.19
N LEU A 482 -23.73 9.67 -30.55
CA LEU A 482 -24.63 8.52 -30.69
C LEU A 482 -25.17 8.36 -32.12
N ALA A 483 -25.53 9.46 -32.78
CA ALA A 483 -26.02 9.44 -34.17
C ALA A 483 -24.96 8.97 -35.17
N LYS A 484 -23.67 9.15 -34.88
CA LYS A 484 -22.57 8.59 -35.68
C LYS A 484 -22.48 7.07 -35.54
N ILE A 485 -22.79 6.54 -34.36
CA ILE A 485 -22.69 5.10 -34.05
C ILE A 485 -23.94 4.34 -34.54
N LYS A 486 -25.14 4.89 -34.37
CA LYS A 486 -26.41 4.20 -34.68
C LYS A 486 -27.27 4.93 -35.72
N LYS A 487 -27.60 4.22 -36.80
CA LYS A 487 -28.48 4.71 -37.88
C LYS A 487 -29.90 5.06 -37.41
N SER A 488 -30.47 4.30 -36.47
CA SER A 488 -31.81 4.55 -35.92
C SER A 488 -31.89 5.86 -35.14
N ILE A 489 -30.85 6.16 -34.35
CA ILE A 489 -30.68 7.42 -33.62
C ILE A 489 -30.49 8.57 -34.61
N LYS A 490 -29.66 8.38 -35.65
CA LYS A 490 -29.45 9.41 -36.70
C LYS A 490 -30.76 9.87 -37.35
N LYS A 491 -31.70 8.95 -37.60
CA LYS A 491 -32.99 9.26 -38.21
C LYS A 491 -33.89 10.10 -37.30
N ASN A 492 -33.84 9.88 -35.99
CA ASN A 492 -34.70 10.55 -35.01
C ASN A 492 -33.93 11.57 -34.14
N ARG A 493 -32.77 12.02 -34.62
CA ARG A 493 -31.82 12.84 -33.86
C ARG A 493 -32.50 14.07 -33.26
N THR A 494 -33.22 14.84 -34.06
CA THR A 494 -33.87 16.08 -33.64
C THR A 494 -34.87 15.84 -32.52
N THR A 495 -35.65 14.76 -32.60
CA THR A 495 -36.63 14.39 -31.57
C THR A 495 -35.95 14.00 -30.25
N ILE A 496 -34.86 13.22 -30.32
CA ILE A 496 -34.09 12.82 -29.14
C ILE A 496 -33.42 14.04 -28.50
N GLU A 497 -32.83 14.91 -29.32
CA GLU A 497 -32.18 16.15 -28.87
C GLU A 497 -33.18 17.07 -28.16
N SER A 498 -34.33 17.35 -28.77
CA SER A 498 -35.40 18.14 -28.15
C SER A 498 -35.87 17.55 -26.83
N TYR A 499 -36.10 16.24 -26.79
CA TYR A 499 -36.55 15.56 -25.56
C TYR A 499 -35.52 15.68 -24.43
N LEU A 500 -34.24 15.43 -24.72
CA LEU A 500 -33.19 15.53 -23.70
C LEU A 500 -33.00 16.97 -23.21
N LEU A 501 -33.10 17.97 -24.09
CA LEU A 501 -33.02 19.38 -23.70
C LEU A 501 -34.16 19.78 -22.76
N GLU A 502 -35.38 19.30 -23.03
CA GLU A 502 -36.56 19.60 -22.21
C GLU A 502 -36.56 18.88 -20.84
N ASN A 503 -35.89 17.72 -20.72
CA ASN A 503 -36.02 16.83 -19.55
C ASN A 503 -34.74 16.69 -18.72
N ALA A 504 -33.60 17.22 -19.16
CA ALA A 504 -32.33 17.08 -18.45
C ALA A 504 -32.27 17.82 -17.11
N ASN A 505 -33.08 18.87 -16.91
CA ASN A 505 -33.16 19.67 -15.68
C ASN A 505 -31.77 20.02 -15.09
N GLY A 506 -30.84 20.44 -15.95
CA GLY A 506 -29.48 20.80 -15.56
C GLY A 506 -28.68 19.65 -14.93
N THR A 507 -28.89 18.39 -15.33
CA THR A 507 -28.24 17.21 -14.72
C THR A 507 -27.47 16.38 -15.75
N PHE A 508 -26.14 16.50 -15.76
CA PHE A 508 -25.26 15.76 -16.67
C PHE A 508 -25.36 14.24 -16.51
N LEU A 509 -25.50 13.76 -15.27
CA LEU A 509 -25.59 12.33 -14.98
C LEU A 509 -26.84 11.71 -15.61
N TRP A 510 -27.97 12.39 -15.56
CA TRP A 510 -29.21 11.93 -16.18
C TRP A 510 -29.03 11.77 -17.70
N VAL A 511 -28.47 12.80 -18.35
CA VAL A 511 -28.17 12.75 -19.80
C VAL A 511 -27.22 11.60 -20.13
N ALA A 512 -26.18 11.39 -19.30
CA ALA A 512 -25.21 10.31 -19.50
C ALA A 512 -25.86 8.93 -19.41
N LEU A 513 -26.70 8.68 -18.39
CA LEU A 513 -27.40 7.42 -18.20
C LEU A 513 -28.40 7.14 -19.34
N VAL A 514 -29.20 8.13 -19.73
CA VAL A 514 -30.15 7.98 -20.85
C VAL A 514 -29.40 7.70 -22.16
N CYS A 515 -28.31 8.44 -22.43
CA CYS A 515 -27.49 8.23 -23.62
C CYS A 515 -26.83 6.85 -23.65
N GLN A 516 -26.35 6.35 -22.50
CA GLN A 516 -25.79 5.00 -22.37
C GLN A 516 -26.85 3.93 -22.67
N ASN A 517 -28.04 4.05 -22.08
CA ASN A 517 -29.14 3.12 -22.34
C ASN A 517 -29.56 3.14 -23.82
N LEU A 518 -29.63 4.32 -24.46
CA LEU A 518 -29.88 4.44 -25.90
C LEU A 518 -28.78 3.77 -26.75
N GLN A 519 -27.53 3.80 -26.28
CA GLN A 519 -26.41 3.11 -26.93
C GLN A 519 -26.50 1.58 -26.83
N GLU A 520 -27.14 1.04 -25.80
CA GLU A 520 -27.31 -0.42 -25.64
C GLU A 520 -28.56 -0.97 -26.35
N LEU A 521 -29.57 -0.14 -26.61
CA LEU A 521 -30.83 -0.56 -27.25
C LEU A 521 -30.67 -1.13 -28.67
N ARG A 522 -31.21 -2.33 -28.92
CA ARG A 522 -31.18 -2.93 -30.28
C ARG A 522 -32.04 -2.16 -31.29
N PHE A 523 -33.15 -1.57 -30.85
CA PHE A 523 -34.10 -0.83 -31.69
C PHE A 523 -34.61 0.41 -30.94
N PHE A 524 -35.01 1.46 -31.67
CA PHE A 524 -35.46 2.73 -31.11
C PHE A 524 -36.74 3.24 -31.80
N THR A 525 -37.73 3.66 -31.01
CA THR A 525 -38.95 4.38 -31.42
C THR A 525 -39.13 5.62 -30.53
N THR A 526 -39.72 6.68 -31.08
CA THR A 526 -39.88 7.96 -30.39
C THR A 526 -40.79 7.86 -29.15
N SER A 527 -41.76 6.94 -29.14
CA SER A 527 -42.63 6.69 -27.98
C SER A 527 -41.85 6.25 -26.73
N MET A 528 -40.71 5.57 -26.90
CA MET A 528 -39.93 5.08 -25.77
C MET A 528 -39.27 6.19 -24.95
N LEU A 529 -39.12 7.40 -25.49
CA LEU A 529 -38.50 8.50 -24.76
C LEU A 529 -39.30 8.85 -23.50
N GLN A 530 -40.61 9.04 -23.65
CA GLN A 530 -41.51 9.33 -22.52
C GLN A 530 -41.75 8.10 -21.63
N ASP A 531 -41.86 6.90 -22.21
CA ASP A 531 -42.23 5.70 -21.47
C ASP A 531 -41.08 5.11 -20.61
N TYR A 532 -39.82 5.37 -20.98
CA TYR A 532 -38.65 4.73 -20.36
C TYR A 532 -37.64 5.69 -19.76
N TYR A 533 -37.68 6.99 -20.09
CA TYR A 533 -36.67 7.96 -19.63
C TYR A 533 -37.32 9.21 -19.02
N PRO A 534 -38.03 9.09 -17.89
CA PRO A 534 -38.68 10.23 -17.25
C PRO A 534 -37.65 11.29 -16.81
N PRO A 535 -38.07 12.57 -16.70
CA PRO A 535 -37.20 13.64 -16.22
C PRO A 535 -36.75 13.39 -14.77
N GLU A 536 -35.58 13.93 -14.43
CA GLU A 536 -34.92 13.79 -13.11
C GLU A 536 -34.34 12.40 -12.81
N LEU A 537 -33.43 12.35 -11.83
CA LEU A 537 -32.70 11.11 -11.49
C LEU A 537 -33.57 10.10 -10.74
N ASP A 538 -34.38 10.53 -9.78
CA ASP A 538 -35.17 9.58 -8.98
C ASP A 538 -36.26 8.88 -9.80
N PRO A 539 -37.06 9.56 -10.64
CA PRO A 539 -37.99 8.87 -11.53
C PRO A 539 -37.29 7.95 -12.52
N LEU A 540 -36.07 8.31 -12.99
CA LEU A 540 -35.27 7.45 -13.85
C LEU A 540 -34.82 6.18 -13.11
N TYR A 541 -34.36 6.31 -11.86
CA TYR A 541 -34.01 5.17 -11.02
C TYR A 541 -35.23 4.30 -10.69
N GLU A 542 -36.38 4.91 -10.39
CA GLU A 542 -37.65 4.21 -10.19
C GLU A 542 -38.00 3.37 -11.44
N ARG A 543 -37.85 3.96 -12.63
CA ARG A 543 -38.11 3.25 -13.89
C ARG A 543 -37.13 2.11 -14.13
N MET A 544 -35.84 2.31 -13.84
CA MET A 544 -34.80 1.27 -13.92
C MET A 544 -35.08 0.13 -12.94
N LEU A 545 -35.54 0.43 -11.73
CA LEU A 545 -35.96 -0.57 -10.75
C LEU A 545 -37.20 -1.32 -11.25
N GLN A 546 -38.17 -0.61 -11.83
CA GLN A 546 -39.36 -1.23 -12.41
C GLN A 546 -39.02 -2.17 -13.57
N GLN A 547 -37.99 -1.86 -14.38
CA GLN A 547 -37.52 -2.79 -15.41
C GLN A 547 -37.01 -4.11 -14.83
N ILE A 548 -36.37 -4.08 -13.66
CA ILE A 548 -35.96 -5.29 -12.95
C ILE A 548 -37.19 -6.05 -12.46
N LEU A 549 -38.19 -5.34 -11.92
CA LEU A 549 -39.44 -5.94 -11.44
C LEU A 549 -40.31 -6.53 -12.56
N ASP A 550 -40.23 -5.96 -13.78
CA ASP A 550 -40.99 -6.39 -14.96
C ASP A 550 -40.37 -7.64 -15.65
N ILE A 551 -39.22 -8.15 -15.17
CA ILE A 551 -38.61 -9.39 -15.68
C ILE A 551 -39.57 -10.56 -15.42
N LYS A 552 -39.85 -11.34 -16.47
CA LYS A 552 -40.86 -12.40 -16.44
C LYS A 552 -40.46 -13.57 -15.56
N GLU A 553 -39.17 -13.87 -15.50
CA GLU A 553 -38.60 -14.95 -14.70
C GLU A 553 -38.50 -14.51 -13.23
N HIS A 554 -39.47 -14.92 -12.41
CA HIS A 554 -39.52 -14.57 -10.98
C HIS A 554 -38.20 -14.85 -10.22
N GLU A 555 -37.54 -15.97 -10.52
CA GLU A 555 -36.26 -16.34 -9.88
C GLU A 555 -35.15 -15.33 -10.20
N VAL A 556 -35.08 -14.83 -11.44
CA VAL A 556 -34.08 -13.84 -11.87
C VAL A 556 -34.37 -12.49 -11.22
N THR A 557 -35.64 -12.07 -11.18
CA THR A 557 -36.07 -10.83 -10.51
C THR A 557 -35.70 -10.85 -9.03
N GLU A 558 -35.99 -11.95 -8.35
CA GLU A 558 -35.68 -12.11 -6.93
C GLU A 558 -34.16 -12.06 -6.68
N LEU A 559 -33.35 -12.73 -7.52
CA LEU A 559 -31.90 -12.68 -7.43
C LEU A 559 -31.35 -11.27 -7.67
N CYS A 560 -31.89 -10.52 -8.63
CA CYS A 560 -31.49 -9.13 -8.90
C CYS A 560 -31.74 -8.22 -7.68
N LEU A 561 -32.93 -8.34 -7.07
CA LEU A 561 -33.30 -7.57 -5.87
C LEU A 561 -32.43 -7.96 -4.68
N GLN A 562 -32.22 -9.25 -4.44
CA GLN A 562 -31.36 -9.73 -3.36
C GLN A 562 -29.91 -9.26 -3.51
N LEU A 563 -29.36 -9.36 -4.72
CA LEU A 563 -28.00 -8.89 -5.03
C LEU A 563 -27.89 -7.39 -4.78
N THR A 564 -28.83 -6.61 -5.29
CA THR A 564 -28.88 -5.15 -5.08
C THR A 564 -28.97 -4.81 -3.60
N ALA A 565 -29.83 -5.49 -2.85
CA ALA A 565 -29.98 -5.29 -1.41
C ALA A 565 -28.68 -5.58 -0.64
N ILE A 566 -27.98 -6.68 -0.96
CA ILE A 566 -26.70 -7.03 -0.33
C ILE A 566 -25.63 -5.97 -0.62
N VAL A 567 -25.51 -5.52 -1.87
CA VAL A 567 -24.52 -4.50 -2.26
C VAL A 567 -24.83 -3.14 -1.60
N VAL A 568 -26.11 -2.81 -1.35
CA VAL A 568 -26.50 -1.60 -0.62
C VAL A 568 -26.04 -1.66 0.85
N VAL A 569 -26.24 -2.78 1.54
CA VAL A 569 -25.90 -2.92 2.98
C VAL A 569 -24.44 -3.29 3.24
N ALA A 570 -23.66 -3.57 2.19
CA ALA A 570 -22.28 -3.97 2.33
C ALA A 570 -21.40 -2.85 2.91
N PHE A 571 -20.50 -3.23 3.83
CA PHE A 571 -19.55 -2.31 4.48
C PHE A 571 -18.34 -1.96 3.59
N ARG A 572 -18.14 -2.72 2.51
CA ARG A 572 -17.18 -2.44 1.44
C ARG A 572 -17.67 -3.04 0.12
N PRO A 573 -17.11 -2.64 -1.03
CA PRO A 573 -17.35 -3.30 -2.31
C PRO A 573 -17.12 -4.83 -2.19
N ILE A 574 -18.07 -5.61 -2.71
CA ILE A 574 -18.06 -7.08 -2.67
C ILE A 574 -17.40 -7.60 -3.94
N THR A 575 -16.53 -8.60 -3.81
CA THR A 575 -15.91 -9.25 -4.98
C THR A 575 -16.85 -10.28 -5.63
N LEU A 576 -16.62 -10.59 -6.91
CA LEU A 576 -17.35 -11.64 -7.63
C LEU A 576 -17.17 -13.03 -6.99
N CYS A 577 -16.05 -13.28 -6.33
CA CYS A 577 -15.81 -14.51 -5.58
C CYS A 577 -16.66 -14.58 -4.28
N GLU A 578 -16.86 -13.46 -3.60
CA GLU A 578 -17.58 -13.38 -2.33
C GLU A 578 -19.10 -13.38 -2.50
N LEU A 579 -19.60 -12.71 -3.54
CA LEU A 579 -21.04 -12.49 -3.70
C LEU A 579 -21.89 -13.78 -3.71
N PRO A 580 -21.53 -14.86 -4.46
CA PRO A 580 -22.32 -16.09 -4.46
C PRO A 580 -22.45 -16.70 -3.07
N ARG A 581 -21.40 -16.57 -2.24
CA ARG A 581 -21.34 -17.08 -0.86
C ARG A 581 -22.26 -16.30 0.06
N LEU A 582 -22.31 -14.97 -0.09
CA LEU A 582 -23.20 -14.13 0.71
C LEU A 582 -24.67 -14.31 0.33
N ILE A 583 -24.97 -14.57 -0.94
CA ILE A 583 -26.34 -14.88 -1.40
C ILE A 583 -26.76 -16.30 -1.01
N GLY A 584 -25.83 -17.24 -0.99
CA GLY A 584 -26.10 -18.68 -0.84
C GLY A 584 -26.52 -19.34 -2.15
N SER A 585 -26.11 -18.78 -3.30
CA SER A 585 -26.40 -19.32 -4.63
C SER A 585 -25.15 -19.89 -5.28
N LYS A 586 -25.29 -20.99 -6.01
CA LYS A 586 -24.23 -21.62 -6.82
C LYS A 586 -24.24 -21.16 -8.28
N ILE A 587 -25.13 -20.24 -8.62
CA ILE A 587 -25.30 -19.72 -9.99
C ILE A 587 -24.17 -18.73 -10.29
N ASP A 588 -23.69 -18.72 -11.53
CA ASP A 588 -22.79 -17.67 -12.02
C ASP A 588 -23.58 -16.35 -12.12
N LEU A 589 -23.21 -15.38 -11.28
CA LEU A 589 -23.97 -14.15 -11.09
C LEU A 589 -23.56 -13.03 -12.05
N GLU A 590 -22.56 -13.21 -12.92
CA GLU A 590 -22.14 -12.14 -13.82
C GLU A 590 -23.24 -11.68 -14.77
N GLU A 591 -24.04 -12.62 -15.30
CA GLU A 591 -25.18 -12.28 -16.16
C GLU A 591 -26.29 -11.55 -15.40
N ILE A 592 -26.53 -11.92 -14.14
CA ILE A 592 -27.52 -11.27 -13.27
C ILE A 592 -27.06 -9.86 -12.89
N ILE A 593 -25.77 -9.65 -12.63
CA ILE A 593 -25.22 -8.31 -12.36
C ILE A 593 -25.40 -7.39 -13.58
N LYS A 594 -25.28 -7.92 -14.80
CA LYS A 594 -25.56 -7.16 -16.03
C LYS A 594 -27.05 -6.77 -16.14
N LEU A 595 -27.97 -7.62 -15.65
CA LEU A 595 -29.39 -7.27 -15.57
C LEU A 595 -29.65 -6.18 -14.50
N CYS A 596 -28.88 -6.15 -13.42
CA CYS A 596 -28.82 -5.03 -12.48
C CYS A 596 -28.06 -3.80 -13.04
N GLY A 597 -27.55 -3.87 -14.28
CA GLY A 597 -26.53 -3.01 -14.91
C GLY A 597 -26.86 -1.52 -15.04
N SER A 598 -28.07 -1.14 -14.66
CA SER A 598 -28.49 0.24 -14.44
C SER A 598 -27.88 0.88 -13.18
N PHE A 599 -27.65 0.06 -12.14
CA PHE A 599 -27.19 0.51 -10.84
C PHE A 599 -25.78 0.06 -10.50
N LEU A 600 -25.37 -1.11 -11.00
CA LEU A 600 -24.15 -1.79 -10.63
C LEU A 600 -23.21 -1.98 -11.81
N VAL A 601 -21.90 -1.91 -11.54
CA VAL A 601 -20.84 -2.15 -12.51
C VAL A 601 -19.75 -3.02 -11.88
N VAL A 602 -19.22 -3.98 -12.64
CA VAL A 602 -18.08 -4.79 -12.23
C VAL A 602 -16.79 -4.15 -12.70
N ARG A 603 -15.82 -3.97 -11.79
CA ARG A 603 -14.46 -3.49 -12.09
C ARG A 603 -13.46 -4.29 -11.28
N ASN A 604 -12.42 -4.81 -11.92
CA ASN A 604 -11.36 -5.59 -11.25
C ASN A 604 -11.91 -6.68 -10.32
N GLN A 605 -12.88 -7.47 -10.80
CA GLN A 605 -13.54 -8.53 -10.00
C GLN A 605 -14.34 -8.02 -8.77
N SER A 606 -14.58 -6.71 -8.64
CA SER A 606 -15.37 -6.10 -7.56
C SER A 606 -16.60 -5.37 -8.10
N ILE A 607 -17.67 -5.38 -7.30
CA ILE A 607 -18.96 -4.81 -7.66
C ILE A 607 -19.10 -3.41 -7.04
N PHE A 608 -19.44 -2.44 -7.89
CA PHE A 608 -19.59 -1.04 -7.50
C PHE A 608 -20.94 -0.48 -7.95
N PHE A 609 -21.40 0.56 -7.26
CA PHE A 609 -22.46 1.40 -7.81
C PHE A 609 -21.92 2.24 -8.96
N VAL A 610 -22.73 2.38 -10.01
CA VAL A 610 -22.44 3.29 -11.13
C VAL A 610 -22.27 4.72 -10.61
N HIS A 611 -23.09 5.11 -9.63
CA HIS A 611 -22.96 6.39 -8.94
C HIS A 611 -23.50 6.32 -7.50
N LYS A 612 -22.92 7.08 -6.56
CA LYS A 612 -23.33 7.10 -5.14
C LYS A 612 -24.81 7.48 -4.95
N SER A 613 -25.36 8.33 -5.81
CA SER A 613 -26.78 8.68 -5.80
C SER A 613 -27.72 7.48 -6.02
N ALA A 614 -27.29 6.46 -6.77
CA ALA A 614 -28.07 5.23 -6.91
C ALA A 614 -28.17 4.48 -5.59
N LYS A 615 -27.06 4.37 -4.84
CA LYS A 615 -27.06 3.78 -3.48
C LYS A 615 -27.97 4.58 -2.54
N ASP A 616 -27.91 5.91 -2.60
CA ASP A 616 -28.76 6.79 -1.78
C ASP A 616 -30.25 6.62 -2.11
N PHE A 617 -30.60 6.52 -3.41
CA PHE A 617 -31.97 6.26 -3.86
C PHE A 617 -32.47 4.90 -3.36
N LEU A 618 -31.69 3.82 -3.57
CA LEU A 618 -32.07 2.46 -3.17
C LEU A 618 -32.18 2.28 -1.65
N SER A 619 -31.34 2.97 -0.87
CA SER A 619 -31.34 2.89 0.59
C SER A 619 -32.39 3.77 1.28
N LYS A 620 -32.83 4.86 0.64
CA LYS A 620 -33.76 5.82 1.26
C LYS A 620 -35.14 5.85 0.61
N LYS A 621 -35.22 5.93 -0.71
CA LYS A 621 -36.48 6.15 -1.46
C LYS A 621 -37.12 4.83 -1.90
N ALA A 622 -36.33 3.92 -2.46
CA ALA A 622 -36.80 2.60 -2.87
C ALA A 622 -36.57 1.51 -1.80
N ALA A 623 -36.43 1.92 -0.53
CA ALA A 623 -36.11 1.02 0.57
C ALA A 623 -37.18 -0.07 0.78
N GLU A 624 -38.47 0.27 0.63
CA GLU A 624 -39.56 -0.69 0.79
C GLU A 624 -39.53 -1.78 -0.29
N THR A 625 -39.18 -1.40 -1.53
CA THR A 625 -39.10 -2.32 -2.68
C THR A 625 -37.88 -3.23 -2.60
N ILE A 626 -36.72 -2.67 -2.23
CA ILE A 626 -35.45 -3.41 -2.12
C ILE A 626 -35.41 -4.26 -0.85
N PHE A 627 -36.00 -3.78 0.23
CA PHE A 627 -36.04 -4.44 1.53
C PHE A 627 -37.48 -4.73 1.96
N PRO A 628 -38.22 -5.60 1.24
CA PRO A 628 -39.63 -5.87 1.53
C PRO A 628 -39.86 -6.42 2.94
N ASN A 629 -38.85 -7.10 3.50
CA ASN A 629 -38.86 -7.64 4.85
C ASN A 629 -37.98 -6.84 5.84
N GLY A 630 -37.54 -5.64 5.45
CA GLY A 630 -36.64 -4.76 6.18
C GLY A 630 -35.15 -5.10 6.05
N ILE A 631 -34.29 -4.09 6.27
CA ILE A 631 -32.83 -4.19 6.16
C ILE A 631 -32.27 -5.29 7.08
N GLY A 632 -32.82 -5.43 8.29
CA GLY A 632 -32.40 -6.45 9.26
C GLY A 632 -32.52 -7.89 8.75
N LYS A 633 -33.43 -8.19 7.81
CA LYS A 633 -33.56 -9.52 7.21
C LYS A 633 -32.45 -9.82 6.20
N VAL A 634 -31.98 -8.80 5.48
CA VAL A 634 -30.84 -8.92 4.57
C VAL A 634 -29.56 -9.11 5.36
N ASN A 635 -29.36 -8.31 6.42
CA ASN A 635 -28.26 -8.49 7.37
C ASN A 635 -28.28 -9.89 8.00
N GLU A 636 -29.44 -10.39 8.44
CA GLU A 636 -29.59 -11.74 8.97
C GLU A 636 -29.16 -12.81 7.95
N LYS A 637 -29.56 -12.68 6.68
CA LYS A 637 -29.16 -13.60 5.60
C LYS A 637 -27.65 -13.59 5.36
N ILE A 638 -27.06 -12.39 5.24
CA ILE A 638 -25.61 -12.23 5.05
C ILE A 638 -24.83 -12.85 6.20
N PHE A 639 -25.26 -12.59 7.44
CA PHE A 639 -24.67 -13.15 8.66
C PHE A 639 -24.72 -14.68 8.67
N LEU A 640 -25.89 -15.27 8.40
CA LEU A 640 -26.08 -16.72 8.44
C LEU A 640 -25.24 -17.44 7.36
N ASN A 641 -25.23 -16.89 6.15
CA ASN A 641 -24.43 -17.43 5.06
C ASN A 641 -22.94 -17.26 5.33
N SER A 642 -22.53 -16.12 5.92
CA SER A 642 -21.15 -15.87 6.31
C SER A 642 -20.64 -16.91 7.31
N ILE A 643 -21.39 -17.19 8.38
CA ILE A 643 -21.02 -18.24 9.34
C ILE A 643 -20.94 -19.61 8.66
N THR A 644 -21.94 -19.94 7.83
CA THR A 644 -22.00 -21.26 7.17
C THR A 644 -20.80 -21.48 6.25
N GLU A 645 -20.46 -20.51 5.42
CA GLU A 645 -19.33 -20.62 4.48
C GLU A 645 -17.98 -20.58 5.20
N MET A 646 -17.85 -19.76 6.24
CA MET A 646 -16.65 -19.78 7.09
C MET A 646 -16.48 -21.16 7.77
N SER A 647 -17.53 -21.74 8.34
CA SER A 647 -17.46 -23.09 8.94
C SER A 647 -17.00 -24.16 7.95
N ASN A 648 -17.34 -24.02 6.67
CA ASN A 648 -16.94 -24.98 5.64
C ASN A 648 -15.47 -24.85 5.20
N ILE A 649 -14.88 -23.66 5.33
CA ILE A 649 -13.56 -23.32 4.76
C ILE A 649 -12.47 -23.20 5.85
N LEU A 650 -12.83 -22.65 7.02
CA LEU A 650 -11.90 -22.41 8.11
C LEU A 650 -11.37 -23.74 8.68
N LYS A 651 -10.05 -23.90 8.60
CA LYS A 651 -9.30 -25.04 9.16
C LYS A 651 -8.00 -24.54 9.77
N GLU A 652 -7.41 -25.36 10.63
CA GLU A 652 -6.07 -25.11 11.19
C GLU A 652 -5.04 -25.04 10.06
N ASN A 653 -4.17 -24.03 10.12
CA ASN A 653 -3.11 -23.78 9.15
C ASN A 653 -3.64 -23.68 7.71
N ILE A 654 -4.59 -22.76 7.48
CA ILE A 654 -5.31 -22.65 6.21
C ILE A 654 -4.39 -22.32 5.01
N TYR A 655 -3.25 -21.66 5.27
CA TYR A 655 -2.23 -21.31 4.28
C TYR A 655 -1.06 -22.30 4.22
N ASP A 656 -1.16 -23.45 4.91
CA ASP A 656 -0.13 -24.49 4.94
C ASP A 656 1.28 -23.92 5.26
N LEU A 657 1.36 -23.04 6.27
CA LEU A 657 2.60 -22.40 6.68
C LEU A 657 3.63 -23.43 7.17
N PRO A 658 4.94 -23.24 6.90
CA PRO A 658 5.96 -24.26 7.14
C PRO A 658 6.14 -24.67 8.60
N HIS A 659 5.98 -23.72 9.53
CA HIS A 659 6.19 -23.96 10.96
C HIS A 659 5.44 -22.94 11.83
N PRO A 660 5.16 -23.24 13.12
CA PRO A 660 4.35 -22.36 13.97
C PRO A 660 4.90 -20.95 14.24
N GLY A 661 6.23 -20.77 14.14
CA GLY A 661 6.87 -19.46 14.30
C GLY A 661 7.04 -18.67 13.00
N PHE A 662 6.29 -19.00 11.94
CA PHE A 662 6.47 -18.36 10.63
C PHE A 662 5.92 -16.92 10.69
N PRO A 663 6.77 -15.91 10.43
CA PRO A 663 6.38 -14.52 10.67
C PRO A 663 5.44 -14.01 9.57
N ILE A 664 4.45 -13.21 9.96
CA ILE A 664 3.39 -12.72 9.07
C ILE A 664 3.96 -11.96 7.85
N ASN A 665 5.02 -11.18 8.04
CA ASN A 665 5.67 -10.40 6.99
C ASN A 665 6.36 -11.25 5.90
N LYS A 666 6.51 -12.57 6.12
CA LYS A 666 7.04 -13.52 5.13
C LYS A 666 5.95 -14.38 4.49
N VAL A 667 4.70 -14.28 4.95
CA VAL A 667 3.57 -15.05 4.42
C VAL A 667 3.28 -14.58 3.00
N LYS A 668 3.14 -15.55 2.08
CA LYS A 668 2.69 -15.31 0.71
C LYS A 668 1.29 -15.86 0.56
N GLN A 669 0.41 -15.09 -0.07
CA GLN A 669 -0.93 -15.55 -0.40
C GLN A 669 -0.85 -16.74 -1.37
N PRO A 670 -1.47 -17.89 -1.04
CA PRO A 670 -1.49 -19.05 -1.92
C PRO A 670 -2.38 -18.80 -3.15
N ASP A 671 -2.13 -19.54 -4.23
CA ASP A 671 -2.93 -19.54 -5.46
C ASP A 671 -3.43 -20.96 -5.74
N PRO A 672 -4.76 -21.22 -5.68
CA PRO A 672 -5.83 -20.26 -5.37
C PRO A 672 -5.89 -19.85 -3.90
N ASP A 673 -6.28 -18.60 -3.62
CA ASP A 673 -6.43 -18.10 -2.25
C ASP A 673 -7.72 -18.64 -1.62
N PRO A 674 -7.64 -19.50 -0.58
CA PRO A 674 -8.84 -20.03 0.07
C PRO A 674 -9.65 -18.93 0.76
N LEU A 675 -9.03 -17.79 1.12
CA LEU A 675 -9.72 -16.67 1.75
C LEU A 675 -10.46 -15.78 0.76
N ALA A 676 -10.18 -15.87 -0.55
CA ALA A 676 -10.81 -15.01 -1.56
C ALA A 676 -12.34 -15.03 -1.51
N TYR A 677 -12.94 -16.13 -1.04
CA TYR A 677 -14.39 -16.33 -0.93
C TYR A 677 -15.00 -15.87 0.40
N ILE A 678 -14.20 -15.74 1.46
CA ILE A 678 -14.68 -15.49 2.83
C ILE A 678 -14.07 -14.25 3.50
N ARG A 679 -13.15 -13.52 2.86
CA ARG A 679 -12.52 -12.29 3.41
C ARG A 679 -13.55 -11.30 3.93
N TYR A 680 -14.61 -11.03 3.17
CA TYR A 680 -15.73 -10.19 3.61
C TYR A 680 -16.39 -10.74 4.87
N SER A 681 -16.79 -12.03 4.83
CA SER A 681 -17.44 -12.73 5.94
C SER A 681 -16.60 -12.71 7.21
N CYS A 682 -15.31 -13.04 7.14
CA CYS A 682 -14.40 -13.03 8.29
C CYS A 682 -14.31 -11.66 8.96
N THR A 683 -14.43 -10.58 8.18
CA THR A 683 -14.29 -9.21 8.70
C THR A 683 -15.60 -8.65 9.26
N TYR A 684 -16.74 -8.93 8.62
CA TYR A 684 -17.98 -8.17 8.83
C TYR A 684 -19.18 -8.99 9.32
N TRP A 685 -19.06 -10.31 9.53
CA TRP A 685 -20.20 -11.13 10.00
C TRP A 685 -20.78 -10.63 11.32
N VAL A 686 -19.94 -10.12 12.23
CA VAL A 686 -20.36 -9.53 13.51
C VAL A 686 -21.14 -8.22 13.31
N ASN A 687 -20.67 -7.34 12.41
CA ASN A 687 -21.36 -6.10 12.11
C ASN A 687 -22.77 -6.38 11.57
N HIS A 688 -22.88 -7.31 10.61
CA HIS A 688 -24.19 -7.74 10.09
C HIS A 688 -25.05 -8.38 11.17
N PHE A 689 -24.48 -9.16 12.10
CA PHE A 689 -25.21 -9.74 13.22
C PHE A 689 -25.80 -8.69 14.16
N ILE A 690 -25.03 -7.64 14.50
CA ILE A 690 -25.47 -6.55 15.38
C ILE A 690 -26.57 -5.71 14.72
N ASP A 691 -26.48 -5.50 13.40
CA ASP A 691 -27.48 -4.77 12.61
C ASP A 691 -28.76 -5.59 12.33
N VAL A 692 -28.89 -6.80 12.89
CA VAL A 692 -30.16 -7.53 12.94
C VAL A 692 -31.02 -6.98 14.08
N ASN A 693 -32.32 -6.77 13.80
CA ASN A 693 -33.26 -6.27 14.80
C ASN A 693 -33.22 -7.09 16.12
N PRO A 694 -33.07 -6.43 17.29
CA PRO A 694 -32.87 -7.08 18.59
C PRO A 694 -33.84 -8.21 18.99
N PRO A 695 -35.17 -8.15 18.73
CA PRO A 695 -36.07 -9.25 19.10
C PRO A 695 -35.89 -10.53 18.25
N LYS A 696 -35.15 -10.48 17.13
CA LYS A 696 -34.91 -11.65 16.26
C LYS A 696 -33.54 -12.30 16.49
N THR A 697 -32.61 -11.62 17.17
CA THR A 697 -31.27 -12.16 17.48
C THR A 697 -31.29 -13.16 18.62
N GLU A 698 -32.34 -13.15 19.46
CA GLU A 698 -32.45 -14.04 20.62
C GLU A 698 -32.33 -15.54 20.26
N ASN A 699 -32.86 -15.96 19.11
CA ASN A 699 -32.75 -17.36 18.64
C ASN A 699 -31.33 -17.76 18.22
N HIS A 700 -30.48 -16.81 17.83
CA HIS A 700 -29.11 -17.07 17.36
C HIS A 700 -28.07 -17.04 18.50
N VAL A 701 -28.46 -16.49 19.66
CA VAL A 701 -27.61 -16.17 20.82
C VAL A 701 -27.82 -17.15 21.99
N GLN A 702 -28.89 -17.93 21.98
CA GLN A 702 -29.15 -18.99 22.98
C GLN A 702 -28.05 -20.07 22.99
N ASN A 703 -28.01 -20.89 24.05
CA ASN A 703 -27.18 -22.09 24.11
C ASN A 703 -27.51 -23.00 22.91
N ASN A 704 -26.49 -23.43 22.16
CA ASN A 704 -26.58 -24.11 20.85
C ASN A 704 -27.02 -23.22 19.66
N GLY A 705 -27.06 -21.89 19.84
CA GLY A 705 -27.26 -20.92 18.77
C GLY A 705 -26.10 -20.93 17.77
N LYS A 706 -26.37 -20.47 16.54
CA LYS A 706 -25.38 -20.50 15.44
C LYS A 706 -24.10 -19.74 15.76
N VAL A 707 -24.18 -18.64 16.52
CA VAL A 707 -23.00 -17.86 16.95
C VAL A 707 -22.15 -18.66 17.93
N TYR A 708 -22.79 -19.26 18.94
CA TYR A 708 -22.09 -20.07 19.93
C TYR A 708 -21.40 -21.28 19.28
N ASN A 709 -22.11 -22.04 18.43
CA ASN A 709 -21.54 -23.20 17.75
C ASN A 709 -20.38 -22.82 16.83
N PHE A 710 -20.52 -21.74 16.06
CA PHE A 710 -19.45 -21.25 15.20
C PHE A 710 -18.20 -20.88 16.01
N LEU A 711 -18.36 -20.14 17.11
CA LEU A 711 -17.22 -19.73 17.93
C LEU A 711 -16.57 -20.93 18.62
N THR A 712 -17.35 -21.84 19.21
CA THR A 712 -16.80 -23.02 19.90
C THR A 712 -16.06 -23.98 18.96
N GLU A 713 -16.41 -24.02 17.67
CA GLU A 713 -15.72 -24.84 16.67
C GLU A 713 -14.59 -24.08 15.94
N HIS A 714 -14.76 -22.78 15.68
CA HIS A 714 -13.90 -22.04 14.76
C HIS A 714 -13.27 -20.75 15.29
N LEU A 715 -13.36 -20.42 16.59
CA LEU A 715 -12.71 -19.21 17.13
C LEU A 715 -11.20 -19.14 16.79
N LEU A 716 -10.44 -20.22 17.01
CA LEU A 716 -9.00 -20.21 16.73
C LEU A 716 -8.70 -20.09 15.24
N HIS A 717 -9.45 -20.79 14.39
CA HIS A 717 -9.32 -20.71 12.93
C HIS A 717 -9.66 -19.31 12.42
N TRP A 718 -10.68 -18.68 12.98
CA TRP A 718 -11.06 -17.31 12.66
C TRP A 718 -9.96 -16.33 13.08
N LEU A 719 -9.38 -16.48 14.27
CA LEU A 719 -8.26 -15.65 14.73
C LEU A 719 -7.00 -15.83 13.88
N GLU A 720 -6.67 -17.06 13.47
CA GLU A 720 -5.59 -17.34 12.53
C GLU A 720 -5.79 -16.53 11.24
N VAL A 721 -6.98 -16.61 10.65
CA VAL A 721 -7.31 -15.88 9.41
C VAL A 721 -7.32 -14.37 9.60
N MET A 722 -7.83 -13.88 10.73
CA MET A 722 -7.77 -12.45 11.06
C MET A 722 -6.33 -11.96 11.23
N SER A 723 -5.40 -12.81 11.71
CA SER A 723 -3.97 -12.53 11.71
C SER A 723 -3.36 -12.54 10.31
N LEU A 724 -3.68 -13.54 9.49
CA LEU A 724 -3.25 -13.63 8.09
C LEU A 724 -3.69 -12.43 7.24
N MET A 725 -4.82 -11.81 7.60
CA MET A 725 -5.32 -10.58 6.97
C MET A 725 -4.83 -9.30 7.66
N GLU A 726 -3.92 -9.38 8.63
CA GLU A 726 -3.41 -8.25 9.43
C GLU A 726 -4.52 -7.41 10.10
N ASN A 727 -5.60 -8.07 10.53
CA ASN A 727 -6.84 -7.44 11.02
C ASN A 727 -7.21 -7.88 12.45
N ILE A 728 -6.24 -8.27 13.29
CA ILE A 728 -6.51 -8.67 14.68
C ILE A 728 -7.17 -7.56 15.50
N SER A 729 -6.80 -6.29 15.30
CA SER A 729 -7.46 -5.15 15.95
C SER A 729 -8.96 -5.11 15.64
N ARG A 730 -9.35 -5.33 14.37
CA ARG A 730 -10.77 -5.44 13.97
C ARG A 730 -11.46 -6.64 14.60
N CYS A 731 -10.77 -7.78 14.73
CA CYS A 731 -11.31 -8.94 15.43
C CYS A 731 -11.58 -8.65 16.91
N ILE A 732 -10.67 -7.96 17.59
CA ILE A 732 -10.85 -7.54 18.99
C ILE A 732 -12.03 -6.59 19.14
N VAL A 733 -12.19 -5.62 18.22
CA VAL A 733 -13.36 -4.74 18.17
C VAL A 733 -14.63 -5.57 17.98
N ALA A 734 -14.65 -6.50 17.04
CA ALA A 734 -15.80 -7.36 16.78
C ALA A 734 -16.19 -8.21 18.02
N ILE A 735 -15.22 -8.85 18.68
CA ILE A 735 -15.47 -9.61 19.92
C ILE A 735 -15.99 -8.69 21.04
N SER A 736 -15.43 -7.47 21.15
CA SER A 736 -15.89 -6.48 22.14
C SER A 736 -17.30 -5.98 21.85
N SER A 737 -17.65 -5.80 20.57
CA SER A 737 -19.00 -5.45 20.15
C SER A 737 -20.00 -6.57 20.45
N LEU A 738 -19.61 -7.84 20.27
CA LEU A 738 -20.42 -8.99 20.68
C LEU A 738 -20.63 -9.01 22.20
N GLU A 739 -19.57 -8.79 23.00
CA GLU A 739 -19.65 -8.74 24.46
C GLU A 739 -20.61 -7.66 24.95
N ASN A 740 -20.55 -6.47 24.33
CA ASN A 740 -21.43 -5.35 24.67
C ASN A 740 -22.89 -5.57 24.22
N TYR A 741 -23.09 -6.29 23.12
CA TYR A 741 -24.43 -6.54 22.56
C TYR A 741 -25.16 -7.68 23.29
N ILE A 742 -24.43 -8.69 23.76
CA ILE A 742 -25.03 -9.88 24.39
C ILE A 742 -25.18 -9.67 25.90
N SER A 743 -26.43 -9.58 26.37
CA SER A 743 -26.72 -9.49 27.80
C SER A 743 -26.41 -10.79 28.54
N VAL A 744 -25.68 -10.68 29.65
CA VAL A 744 -25.36 -11.78 30.58
C VAL A 744 -26.61 -12.51 31.05
N GLU A 745 -27.72 -11.79 31.26
CA GLU A 745 -28.98 -12.38 31.72
C GLU A 745 -29.64 -13.27 30.67
N LYS A 746 -29.44 -12.96 29.38
CA LYS A 746 -30.09 -13.67 28.26
C LYS A 746 -29.29 -14.88 27.78
N ALA A 747 -27.96 -14.82 27.80
CA ALA A 747 -27.10 -15.88 27.32
C ALA A 747 -25.81 -15.99 28.16
N PRO A 748 -25.91 -16.54 29.39
CA PRO A 748 -24.80 -16.54 30.34
C PRO A 748 -23.58 -17.33 29.86
N GLU A 749 -23.78 -18.46 29.17
CA GLU A 749 -22.68 -19.29 28.67
C GLU A 749 -21.93 -18.64 27.51
N LEU A 750 -22.66 -18.11 26.52
CA LEU A 750 -22.06 -17.38 25.39
C LEU A 750 -21.37 -16.08 25.88
N SER A 751 -21.96 -15.38 26.84
CA SER A 751 -21.33 -14.20 27.45
C SER A 751 -20.03 -14.56 28.16
N ALA A 752 -20.02 -15.63 28.98
CA ALA A 752 -18.81 -16.11 29.63
C ALA A 752 -17.74 -16.57 28.62
N TYR A 753 -18.16 -17.26 27.54
CA TYR A 753 -17.28 -17.67 26.45
C TYR A 753 -16.66 -16.46 25.74
N ILE A 754 -17.46 -15.47 25.34
CA ILE A 754 -16.98 -14.27 24.65
C ILE A 754 -16.04 -13.48 25.56
N HIS A 755 -16.35 -13.37 26.84
CA HIS A 755 -15.48 -12.75 27.82
C HIS A 755 -14.11 -13.45 27.88
N ASP A 756 -14.10 -14.78 27.99
CA ASP A 756 -12.86 -15.56 27.99
C ASP A 756 -12.12 -15.48 26.64
N ALA A 757 -12.83 -15.44 25.51
CA ALA A 757 -12.27 -15.22 24.18
C ALA A 757 -11.58 -13.86 24.06
N LYS A 758 -12.23 -12.80 24.54
CA LYS A 758 -11.65 -11.45 24.58
C LYS A 758 -10.37 -11.44 25.42
N ARG A 759 -10.42 -12.04 26.62
CA ARG A 759 -9.24 -12.20 27.50
C ARG A 759 -8.12 -12.96 26.79
N PHE A 760 -8.45 -14.04 26.10
CA PHE A 760 -7.50 -14.88 25.36
C PHE A 760 -6.79 -14.11 24.25
N VAL A 761 -7.53 -13.38 23.42
CA VAL A 761 -6.98 -12.62 22.29
C VAL A 761 -6.16 -11.43 22.76
N LEU A 762 -6.67 -10.64 23.72
CA LEU A 762 -5.96 -9.47 24.25
C LEU A 762 -4.64 -9.86 24.90
N TYR A 763 -4.63 -10.93 25.70
CA TYR A 763 -3.42 -11.38 26.39
C TYR A 763 -2.33 -11.87 25.42
N ASN A 764 -2.73 -12.51 24.31
CA ASN A 764 -1.81 -13.13 23.37
C ASN A 764 -1.64 -12.35 22.06
N ARG A 765 -2.15 -11.12 21.98
CA ARG A 765 -2.26 -10.32 20.75
C ARG A 765 -0.95 -10.27 19.96
N VAL A 766 0.15 -9.88 20.62
CA VAL A 766 1.46 -9.67 19.97
C VAL A 766 1.93 -10.95 19.27
N GLY A 767 1.81 -12.10 19.93
CA GLY A 767 2.20 -13.38 19.36
C GLY A 767 1.34 -13.78 18.17
N ILE A 768 0.02 -13.57 18.27
CA ILE A 768 -0.93 -13.86 17.19
C ILE A 768 -0.65 -12.96 15.98
N GLU A 769 -0.42 -11.66 16.17
CA GLU A 769 -0.12 -10.70 15.10
C GLU A 769 1.21 -10.97 14.40
N GLN A 770 2.24 -11.40 15.14
CA GLN A 770 3.56 -11.67 14.56
C GLN A 770 3.63 -13.01 13.83
N ALA A 771 2.98 -14.05 14.35
CA ALA A 771 3.03 -15.40 13.79
C ALA A 771 1.68 -16.12 14.04
N PRO A 772 0.80 -16.23 13.01
CA PRO A 772 -0.57 -16.70 13.18
C PRO A 772 -0.71 -18.04 13.92
N LEU A 773 0.15 -19.01 13.60
CA LEU A 773 0.11 -20.36 14.18
C LEU A 773 0.57 -20.43 15.66
N GLN A 774 1.13 -19.35 16.21
CA GLN A 774 1.42 -19.26 17.66
C GLN A 774 0.15 -19.34 18.49
N ILE A 775 -1.03 -19.09 17.89
CA ILE A 775 -2.30 -19.26 18.57
C ILE A 775 -2.49 -20.67 19.13
N TYR A 776 -2.04 -21.70 18.42
CA TYR A 776 -2.17 -23.10 18.82
C TYR A 776 -1.05 -23.56 19.74
N CYS A 777 0.20 -23.22 19.39
CA CYS A 777 1.38 -23.76 20.05
C CYS A 777 1.77 -23.00 21.33
N SER A 778 1.42 -21.72 21.42
CA SER A 778 1.79 -20.84 22.54
C SER A 778 0.56 -20.29 23.25
N ALA A 779 -0.28 -19.50 22.57
CA ALA A 779 -1.40 -18.81 23.20
C ALA A 779 -2.36 -19.79 23.90
N LEU A 780 -2.77 -20.84 23.19
CA LEU A 780 -3.64 -21.89 23.71
C LEU A 780 -2.96 -22.74 24.80
N PHE A 781 -1.68 -23.05 24.63
CA PHE A 781 -0.93 -23.86 25.59
C PHE A 781 -0.74 -23.14 26.93
N PHE A 782 -0.41 -21.85 26.92
CA PHE A 782 -0.17 -21.03 28.10
C PHE A 782 -1.42 -20.36 28.68
N ALA A 783 -2.58 -20.51 28.03
CA ALA A 783 -3.84 -20.07 28.59
C ALA A 783 -4.11 -20.72 29.96
N PRO A 784 -4.78 -20.06 30.92
CA PRO A 784 -5.04 -20.60 32.25
C PRO A 784 -5.83 -21.90 32.24
N GLU A 785 -5.64 -22.75 33.26
CA GLU A 785 -6.29 -24.07 33.34
C GLU A 785 -7.84 -23.97 33.34
N ASN A 786 -8.39 -22.88 33.89
CA ASN A 786 -9.83 -22.65 33.92
C ASN A 786 -10.37 -21.88 32.72
N SER A 787 -9.54 -21.46 31.76
CA SER A 787 -10.01 -20.81 30.53
C SER A 787 -10.97 -21.74 29.78
N ILE A 788 -12.13 -21.21 29.40
CA ILE A 788 -13.15 -21.87 28.60
C ILE A 788 -12.58 -22.19 27.21
N ILE A 789 -11.87 -21.23 26.59
CA ILE A 789 -11.23 -21.39 25.29
C ILE A 789 -10.22 -22.53 25.32
N ARG A 790 -9.37 -22.58 26.37
CA ARG A 790 -8.40 -23.67 26.51
C ARG A 790 -9.07 -25.04 26.62
N LYS A 791 -10.13 -25.16 27.42
CA LYS A 791 -10.85 -26.42 27.62
C LYS A 791 -11.49 -26.92 26.32
N ILE A 792 -12.10 -26.02 25.56
CA ILE A 792 -12.78 -26.36 24.30
C ILE A 792 -11.79 -26.77 23.22
N PHE A 793 -10.72 -25.99 23.03
CA PHE A 793 -9.74 -26.24 21.98
C PHE A 793 -8.56 -27.11 22.41
N GLN A 794 -8.63 -27.80 23.55
CA GLN A 794 -7.50 -28.58 24.09
C GLN A 794 -6.90 -29.57 23.08
N LYS A 795 -7.71 -30.12 22.18
CA LYS A 795 -7.28 -31.05 21.13
C LYS A 795 -6.42 -30.41 20.04
N CYS A 796 -6.49 -29.09 19.86
CA CYS A 796 -5.69 -28.33 18.90
C CYS A 796 -4.28 -28.03 19.44
N ILE A 797 -3.97 -28.36 20.70
CA ILE A 797 -2.60 -28.26 21.22
C ILE A 797 -1.75 -29.34 20.54
N PRO A 798 -0.64 -28.99 19.89
CA PRO A 798 0.18 -29.97 19.18
C PRO A 798 0.68 -31.11 20.08
N SER A 799 0.58 -32.35 19.59
CA SER A 799 0.91 -33.56 20.34
C SER A 799 2.38 -33.66 20.76
N TRP A 800 3.29 -32.95 20.09
CA TRP A 800 4.72 -32.91 20.44
C TRP A 800 5.00 -32.11 21.72
N ILE A 801 4.04 -31.34 22.24
CA ILE A 801 4.16 -30.64 23.53
C ILE A 801 3.80 -31.60 24.66
N TYR A 802 4.75 -32.46 25.04
CA TYR A 802 4.51 -33.64 25.89
C TYR A 802 4.30 -33.37 27.40
N LYS A 803 4.32 -32.11 27.86
CA LYS A 803 4.20 -31.81 29.31
C LYS A 803 3.67 -30.40 29.60
N ILE A 804 2.48 -30.32 30.21
CA ILE A 804 1.96 -29.09 30.80
C ILE A 804 2.66 -28.89 32.15
N SER A 805 3.66 -28.02 32.23
CA SER A 805 4.00 -27.39 33.53
C SER A 805 2.76 -26.65 34.02
N ARG A 806 2.43 -26.72 35.33
CA ARG A 806 1.26 -26.02 35.91
C ARG A 806 1.24 -24.54 35.47
N THR A 807 0.38 -24.24 34.51
CA THR A 807 0.01 -22.88 34.14
C THR A 807 -0.85 -22.29 35.25
N ARG A 808 -1.04 -20.97 35.27
CA ARG A 808 -1.93 -20.33 36.26
C ARG A 808 -3.34 -20.91 36.16
N SER A 809 -4.05 -21.02 37.28
CA SER A 809 -5.42 -21.56 37.27
C SER A 809 -6.41 -20.61 36.59
N ASN A 810 -6.28 -19.30 36.81
CA ASN A 810 -7.14 -18.27 36.22
C ASN A 810 -6.29 -17.18 35.53
N TRP A 811 -6.94 -16.38 34.67
CA TRP A 811 -6.32 -15.17 34.12
C TRP A 811 -5.88 -14.23 35.25
N SER A 812 -4.74 -13.54 35.06
CA SER A 812 -4.34 -12.47 35.97
C SER A 812 -5.24 -11.25 35.86
N ALA A 813 -5.20 -10.36 36.84
CA ALA A 813 -5.88 -9.06 36.75
C ALA A 813 -5.46 -8.26 35.50
N ALA A 814 -4.21 -8.40 35.04
CA ALA A 814 -3.71 -7.81 33.80
C ALA A 814 -4.50 -8.32 32.58
N LEU A 815 -5.21 -7.41 31.90
CA LEU A 815 -6.04 -7.66 30.71
C LEU A 815 -5.19 -7.87 29.44
N GLN A 816 -4.19 -7.02 29.26
CA GLN A 816 -3.31 -6.97 28.10
C GLN A 816 -1.94 -6.42 28.51
N THR A 817 -0.89 -6.81 27.80
CA THR A 817 0.44 -6.21 27.88
C THR A 817 0.68 -5.40 26.60
N LEU A 818 1.05 -4.13 26.76
CA LEU A 818 1.35 -3.23 25.64
C LEU A 818 2.87 -3.21 25.42
N GLU A 819 3.33 -3.85 24.35
CA GLU A 819 4.75 -3.98 24.00
C GLU A 819 5.12 -3.01 22.87
N GLY A 820 6.26 -2.32 22.99
CA GLY A 820 6.77 -1.44 21.93
C GLY A 820 7.82 -0.42 22.34
N HIS A 821 7.91 -0.06 23.63
CA HIS A 821 9.04 0.74 24.12
C HIS A 821 10.33 -0.07 24.11
N SER A 822 11.45 0.54 23.71
CA SER A 822 12.76 -0.12 23.64
C SER A 822 13.56 -0.02 24.95
N ASN A 823 13.01 0.67 25.95
CA ASN A 823 13.57 0.83 27.28
C ASN A 823 12.46 0.91 28.35
N SER A 824 12.84 1.02 29.63
CA SER A 824 11.92 1.04 30.76
C SER A 824 10.85 2.13 30.63
N VAL A 825 9.59 1.74 30.75
CA VAL A 825 8.45 2.65 30.90
C VAL A 825 8.52 3.27 32.28
N SER A 826 8.47 4.59 32.36
CA SER A 826 8.61 5.36 33.59
C SER A 826 7.28 5.93 34.10
N THR A 827 6.30 6.09 33.21
CA THR A 827 5.03 6.80 33.49
C THR A 827 3.93 6.35 32.53
N VAL A 828 2.68 6.33 33.00
CA VAL A 828 1.48 6.03 32.21
C VAL A 828 0.31 6.91 32.64
N ALA A 829 -0.58 7.27 31.71
CA ALA A 829 -1.79 8.04 31.97
C ALA A 829 -2.94 7.61 31.05
N PHE A 830 -4.17 7.55 31.58
CA PHE A 830 -5.38 7.39 30.76
C PHE A 830 -5.84 8.74 30.21
N SER A 831 -6.47 8.73 29.05
CA SER A 831 -7.29 9.86 28.62
C SER A 831 -8.54 9.97 29.51
N PRO A 832 -9.12 11.17 29.66
CA PRO A 832 -10.27 11.39 30.54
C PRO A 832 -11.53 10.61 30.13
N ASP A 833 -11.70 10.35 28.84
CA ASP A 833 -12.78 9.53 28.28
C ASP A 833 -12.48 8.03 28.34
N GLY A 834 -11.27 7.64 28.76
CA GLY A 834 -10.81 6.26 28.78
C GLY A 834 -10.57 5.64 27.39
N THR A 835 -10.67 6.41 26.30
CA THR A 835 -10.47 5.87 24.93
C THR A 835 -9.01 5.59 24.60
N LYS A 836 -8.05 6.17 25.34
CA LYS A 836 -6.60 6.08 25.08
C LYS A 836 -5.75 5.93 26.35
N ILE A 837 -4.54 5.40 26.18
CA ILE A 837 -3.46 5.36 27.18
C ILE A 837 -2.22 6.07 26.61
N ALA A 838 -1.55 6.90 27.39
CA ALA A 838 -0.23 7.46 27.08
C ALA A 838 0.83 6.83 28.00
N SER A 839 2.01 6.49 27.48
CA SER A 839 3.14 5.98 28.25
C SER A 839 4.42 6.73 27.91
N GLY A 840 5.21 7.15 28.90
CA GLY A 840 6.53 7.75 28.71
C GLY A 840 7.64 6.78 29.10
N SER A 841 8.77 6.82 28.39
CA SER A 841 9.85 5.84 28.52
C SER A 841 11.26 6.45 28.55
N ASN A 842 12.20 5.67 29.08
CA ASN A 842 13.64 5.93 29.00
C ASN A 842 14.20 5.83 27.58
N ASP A 843 13.43 5.35 26.61
CA ASP A 843 13.78 5.43 25.18
C ASP A 843 13.57 6.84 24.59
N ARG A 844 13.21 7.81 25.45
CA ARG A 844 12.99 9.24 25.13
C ARG A 844 11.71 9.51 24.36
N THR A 845 10.84 8.49 24.22
CA THR A 845 9.57 8.62 23.52
C THR A 845 8.38 8.57 24.48
N ILE A 846 7.26 9.05 23.99
CA ILE A 846 5.94 8.79 24.56
C ILE A 846 5.16 7.96 23.55
N ARG A 847 4.42 6.95 23.97
CA ARG A 847 3.52 6.20 23.09
C ARG A 847 2.08 6.40 23.51
N LEU A 848 1.21 6.57 22.54
CA LEU A 848 -0.24 6.51 22.68
C LEU A 848 -0.73 5.14 22.22
N TRP A 849 -1.69 4.63 22.96
CA TRP A 849 -2.28 3.31 22.77
C TRP A 849 -3.79 3.42 22.79
N ASP A 850 -4.46 2.61 21.97
CA ASP A 850 -5.89 2.42 22.04
C ASP A 850 -6.20 1.54 23.26
N ALA A 851 -7.08 2.00 24.16
CA ALA A 851 -7.33 1.30 25.41
C ALA A 851 -8.10 -0.03 25.23
N ILE A 852 -8.77 -0.23 24.09
CA ILE A 852 -9.63 -1.38 23.81
C ILE A 852 -8.85 -2.49 23.09
N THR A 853 -8.08 -2.11 22.07
CA THR A 853 -7.34 -3.02 21.18
C THR A 853 -5.87 -3.17 21.58
N GLY A 854 -5.32 -2.15 22.25
CA GLY A 854 -3.89 -2.03 22.55
C GLY A 854 -3.02 -1.66 21.36
N GLU A 855 -3.60 -1.24 20.21
CA GLU A 855 -2.84 -0.78 19.05
C GLU A 855 -2.03 0.48 19.41
N SER A 856 -0.76 0.55 19.01
CA SER A 856 0.07 1.73 19.27
C SER A 856 -0.34 2.85 18.33
N LEU A 857 -1.34 3.64 18.76
CA LEU A 857 -1.91 4.76 18.00
C LEU A 857 -0.86 5.77 17.54
N GLN A 858 0.11 6.09 18.40
CA GLN A 858 1.12 7.08 18.06
C GLN A 858 2.40 6.92 18.87
N THR A 859 3.53 7.33 18.30
CA THR A 859 4.77 7.58 19.06
C THR A 859 5.13 9.06 18.96
N LEU A 860 5.24 9.75 20.09
CA LEU A 860 5.63 11.14 20.21
C LEU A 860 7.13 11.20 20.51
N GLU A 861 7.87 11.72 19.54
CA GLU A 861 9.32 11.87 19.60
C GLU A 861 9.69 13.35 19.68
N GLY A 862 10.73 13.67 20.46
CA GLY A 862 11.21 15.05 20.56
C GLY A 862 11.89 15.39 21.88
N HIS A 863 11.74 14.56 22.92
CA HIS A 863 12.60 14.67 24.09
C HIS A 863 14.00 14.15 23.77
N SER A 864 15.03 14.85 24.27
CA SER A 864 16.43 14.47 24.06
C SER A 864 16.99 13.55 25.17
N ASP A 865 16.19 13.31 26.21
CA ASP A 865 16.51 12.46 27.35
C ASP A 865 15.24 11.77 27.90
N TRP A 866 15.38 10.93 28.92
CA TRP A 866 14.33 10.07 29.48
C TRP A 866 13.08 10.85 29.86
N VAL A 867 11.93 10.40 29.36
CA VAL A 867 10.64 10.93 29.78
C VAL A 867 10.34 10.39 31.17
N ARG A 868 9.94 11.25 32.11
CA ARG A 868 9.68 10.88 33.51
C ARG A 868 8.21 11.02 33.90
N SER A 869 7.45 11.84 33.19
CA SER A 869 6.04 12.08 33.46
C SER A 869 5.26 12.32 32.18
N VAL A 870 4.04 11.80 32.11
CA VAL A 870 3.07 12.07 31.06
C VAL A 870 1.69 12.26 31.68
N ALA A 871 0.88 13.17 31.15
CA ALA A 871 -0.50 13.40 31.60
C ALA A 871 -1.38 13.89 30.44
N PHE A 872 -2.65 13.48 30.42
CA PHE A 872 -3.63 14.08 29.53
C PHE A 872 -4.21 15.37 30.12
N SER A 873 -4.62 16.30 29.24
CA SER A 873 -5.52 17.37 29.63
C SER A 873 -6.90 16.83 30.04
N PRO A 874 -7.67 17.56 30.86
CA PRO A 874 -9.00 17.12 31.32
C PRO A 874 -10.03 16.89 30.20
N ASP A 875 -9.84 17.52 29.04
CA ASP A 875 -10.68 17.34 27.85
C ASP A 875 -10.19 16.22 26.92
N GLY A 876 -9.04 15.58 27.23
CA GLY A 876 -8.48 14.46 26.48
C GLY A 876 -7.85 14.84 25.14
N THR A 877 -7.86 16.11 24.78
CA THR A 877 -7.38 16.58 23.48
C THR A 877 -5.88 16.93 23.47
N LYS A 878 -5.20 17.05 24.63
CA LYS A 878 -3.76 17.37 24.77
C LYS A 878 -3.02 16.43 25.73
N ILE A 879 -1.69 16.36 25.61
CA ILE A 879 -0.79 15.60 26.49
C ILE A 879 0.35 16.50 26.95
N ALA A 880 0.69 16.51 28.24
CA ALA A 880 1.89 17.15 28.76
C ALA A 880 2.92 16.09 29.16
N SER A 881 4.19 16.35 28.91
CA SER A 881 5.30 15.49 29.32
C SER A 881 6.47 16.26 29.89
N GLY A 882 7.15 15.64 30.86
CA GLY A 882 8.39 16.15 31.44
C GLY A 882 9.52 15.14 31.27
N SER A 883 10.71 15.63 30.91
CA SER A 883 11.90 14.81 30.66
C SER A 883 13.12 15.32 31.42
N ASN A 884 14.12 14.44 31.58
CA ASN A 884 15.45 14.78 32.08
C ASN A 884 16.18 15.83 31.21
N ASP A 885 15.72 16.08 29.98
CA ASP A 885 16.23 17.17 29.12
C ASP A 885 15.88 18.57 29.64
N ARG A 886 15.20 18.66 30.79
CA ARG A 886 14.75 19.87 31.48
C ARG A 886 13.70 20.65 30.68
N ILE A 887 13.04 19.99 29.74
CA ILE A 887 11.96 20.55 28.93
C ILE A 887 10.64 19.90 29.33
N ILE A 888 9.61 20.73 29.46
CA ILE A 888 8.22 20.27 29.46
C ILE A 888 7.67 20.47 28.06
N ARG A 889 7.10 19.42 27.47
CA ARG A 889 6.45 19.48 26.16
C ARG A 889 4.95 19.31 26.31
N LEU A 890 4.19 20.13 25.59
CA LEU A 890 2.78 19.94 25.36
C LEU A 890 2.62 19.37 23.94
N TRP A 891 1.77 18.37 23.81
CA TRP A 891 1.47 17.65 22.58
C TRP A 891 -0.02 17.70 22.34
N ASP A 892 -0.41 17.66 21.09
CA ASP A 892 -1.78 17.41 20.70
C ASP A 892 -2.06 15.90 20.82
N ALA A 893 -3.13 15.47 21.50
CA ALA A 893 -3.42 14.04 21.69
C ALA A 893 -4.05 13.35 20.46
N ILE A 894 -4.38 14.12 19.43
CA ILE A 894 -5.02 13.68 18.19
C ILE A 894 -4.02 13.67 17.04
N THR A 895 -3.13 14.66 16.97
CA THR A 895 -2.08 14.77 15.94
C THR A 895 -0.71 14.33 16.44
N GLY A 896 -0.46 14.35 17.75
CA GLY A 896 0.84 14.09 18.40
C GLY A 896 2.00 14.95 17.91
N GLU A 897 1.70 16.03 17.20
CA GLU A 897 2.63 17.11 16.95
C GLU A 897 2.87 17.86 18.29
N SER A 898 4.10 18.38 18.51
CA SER A 898 4.45 19.14 19.72
C SER A 898 3.90 20.57 19.62
N LEU A 899 2.94 20.92 20.48
CA LEU A 899 2.27 22.22 20.50
C LEU A 899 3.11 23.32 21.15
N GLN A 900 3.84 22.99 22.23
CA GLN A 900 4.59 23.97 22.99
C GLN A 900 5.73 23.32 23.76
N THR A 901 6.88 23.98 23.84
CA THR A 901 8.00 23.57 24.71
C THR A 901 8.29 24.65 25.74
N LEU A 902 8.20 24.30 27.02
CA LEU A 902 8.57 25.16 28.12
C LEU A 902 9.98 24.77 28.56
N LYS A 903 10.96 25.62 28.23
CA LYS A 903 12.35 25.48 28.66
C LYS A 903 12.56 26.31 29.91
N ASN A 904 13.20 25.75 30.91
CA ASN A 904 13.78 26.57 31.98
C ASN A 904 15.24 26.87 31.62
N HIS A 905 15.61 28.15 31.55
CA HIS A 905 17.01 28.54 31.50
C HIS A 905 17.61 28.43 32.91
N SER A 906 18.27 27.30 33.18
CA SER A 906 19.33 27.24 34.18
C SER A 906 20.33 26.16 33.82
N GLY A 907 21.19 26.50 32.85
CA GLY A 907 22.57 26.05 32.93
C GLY A 907 23.30 26.99 33.87
N LEU A 908 23.72 26.49 35.04
CA LEU A 908 25.03 26.76 35.63
C LEU A 908 25.29 25.77 36.76
N GLU A 909 26.58 25.54 36.95
CA GLU A 909 27.24 24.61 37.85
C GLU A 909 26.93 24.84 39.34
N ALA A 910 27.38 23.89 40.16
CA ALA A 910 27.18 23.76 41.61
C ALA A 910 27.17 25.06 42.44
N SER A 911 26.19 25.18 43.36
CA SER A 911 26.34 25.82 44.68
C SER A 911 25.07 25.61 45.53
N SER A 912 25.27 25.18 46.78
CA SER A 912 24.26 24.97 47.82
C SER A 912 23.79 26.27 48.49
N ALA A 913 22.50 26.39 48.78
CA ALA A 913 21.98 27.25 49.86
C ALA A 913 20.86 26.51 50.60
N PHE A 914 20.99 26.35 51.92
CA PHE A 914 20.03 25.68 52.80
C PHE A 914 18.88 26.63 53.21
N GLU A 915 17.64 26.15 53.21
CA GLU A 915 16.46 26.86 53.74
C GLU A 915 16.30 26.65 55.27
N ARG A 916 15.84 27.69 55.99
CA ARG A 916 15.72 27.77 57.46
C ARG A 916 14.58 26.93 58.06
N TYR A 917 13.53 26.62 57.31
CA TYR A 917 12.39 25.82 57.75
C TYR A 917 12.15 24.66 56.78
N PHE A 918 11.89 23.47 57.30
CA PHE A 918 11.70 22.28 56.45
C PHE A 918 10.79 21.24 57.13
N LYS A 919 10.22 20.34 56.32
CA LYS A 919 9.39 19.23 56.82
C LYS A 919 10.29 18.07 57.27
N SER A 920 10.16 17.67 58.53
CA SER A 920 10.84 16.49 59.07
C SER A 920 9.79 15.50 59.57
N ASN A 921 9.56 14.42 58.80
CA ASN A 921 8.52 13.43 59.02
C ASN A 921 7.10 14.03 59.16
N HIS A 922 6.51 13.96 60.36
CA HIS A 922 5.14 14.39 60.68
C HIS A 922 5.08 15.77 61.38
N TRP A 923 6.22 16.48 61.45
CA TRP A 923 6.34 17.80 62.05
C TRP A 923 6.87 18.83 61.03
N ILE A 924 6.49 20.09 61.23
CA ILE A 924 7.18 21.23 60.63
C ILE A 924 8.23 21.73 61.62
N ALA A 925 9.49 21.83 61.20
CA ALA A 925 10.62 22.14 62.05
C ALA A 925 11.42 23.34 61.54
N GLU A 926 11.97 24.11 62.48
CA GLU A 926 12.90 25.22 62.21
C GLU A 926 14.32 24.81 62.56
N ARG A 927 15.27 25.24 61.74
CA ARG A 927 16.70 25.14 62.01
C ARG A 927 17.26 26.53 62.27
N SER A 928 17.66 26.79 63.50
CA SER A 928 18.62 27.85 63.79
C SER A 928 20.01 27.23 63.91
N ASP A 929 21.05 28.05 63.83
CA ASP A 929 22.42 27.61 63.47
C ASP A 929 23.03 26.51 64.36
N GLU A 930 22.44 26.16 65.50
CA GLU A 930 22.93 25.03 66.32
C GLU A 930 21.86 24.02 66.82
N GLU A 931 20.55 24.19 66.57
CA GLU A 931 19.53 23.18 66.95
C GLU A 931 18.32 23.13 66.00
N VAL A 932 17.71 21.94 65.86
CA VAL A 932 16.44 21.73 65.12
C VAL A 932 15.29 21.64 66.13
N ARG A 933 14.33 22.57 66.02
CA ARG A 933 13.16 22.63 66.91
C ARG A 933 11.89 22.28 66.14
N ASN A 934 11.15 21.27 66.62
CA ASN A 934 9.83 20.94 66.08
C ASN A 934 8.83 22.02 66.51
N ILE A 935 8.18 22.66 65.54
CA ILE A 935 7.27 23.79 65.78
C ILE A 935 5.82 23.30 65.91
N PHE A 936 5.36 22.47 64.97
CA PHE A 936 3.96 22.01 64.96
C PHE A 936 3.79 20.63 64.34
N TRP A 937 2.89 19.81 64.89
CA TRP A 937 2.63 18.43 64.47
C TRP A 937 1.42 18.33 63.54
N LEU A 938 1.51 17.50 62.50
CA LEU A 938 0.45 17.36 61.49
C LEU A 938 -0.37 16.06 61.67
N PRO A 939 -1.69 16.18 61.94
CA PRO A 939 -2.62 15.05 61.97
C PRO A 939 -2.72 14.33 60.61
N PRO A 940 -3.04 13.02 60.58
CA PRO A 940 -3.01 12.19 59.36
C PRO A 940 -3.77 12.76 58.16
N ASP A 941 -4.95 13.34 58.41
CA ASP A 941 -5.84 13.85 57.35
C ASP A 941 -5.36 15.18 56.74
N TYR A 942 -4.39 15.83 57.38
CA TYR A 942 -3.79 17.10 56.95
C TYR A 942 -2.29 16.94 56.68
N ARG A 943 -1.89 15.76 56.19
CA ARG A 943 -0.52 15.51 55.74
C ARG A 943 -0.41 15.81 54.25
N PRO A 944 0.34 16.84 53.86
CA PRO A 944 0.46 17.23 52.47
C PRO A 944 1.35 16.26 51.70
N ASN A 945 0.96 16.01 50.45
CA ASN A 945 1.73 15.24 49.48
C ASN A 945 2.94 16.04 48.98
N SER A 946 2.80 17.37 48.89
CA SER A 946 3.91 18.26 48.58
C SER A 946 3.84 19.54 49.39
N THR A 947 5.00 20.05 49.79
CA THR A 947 5.15 21.27 50.58
C THR A 947 6.24 22.14 49.99
N TYR A 948 5.97 23.43 49.88
CA TYR A 948 6.93 24.41 49.37
C TYR A 948 7.04 25.60 50.32
N PHE A 949 8.25 26.12 50.51
CA PHE A 949 8.55 27.19 51.44
C PHE A 949 9.13 28.39 50.69
N CYS A 950 8.62 29.59 50.97
CA CYS A 950 9.20 30.81 50.42
C CYS A 950 8.87 32.00 51.34
N ASN A 951 9.90 32.74 51.78
CA ASN A 951 9.78 34.00 52.52
C ASN A 951 8.78 34.00 53.70
N GLY A 952 8.89 33.02 54.60
CA GLY A 952 8.04 32.90 55.79
C GLY A 952 6.63 32.34 55.52
N VAL A 953 6.33 31.96 54.29
CA VAL A 953 5.05 31.32 53.92
C VAL A 953 5.29 29.87 53.52
N ILE A 954 4.49 28.97 54.10
CA ILE A 954 4.42 27.56 53.77
C ILE A 954 3.19 27.31 52.92
N VAL A 955 3.39 26.64 51.80
CA VAL A 955 2.32 26.17 50.92
C VAL A 955 2.27 24.66 50.94
N MET A 956 1.09 24.10 51.21
CA MET A 956 0.88 22.67 51.41
C MET A 956 -0.23 22.17 50.47
N ALA A 957 0.08 21.19 49.63
CA ALA A 957 -0.85 20.63 48.67
C ALA A 957 -1.19 19.17 49.00
N PHE A 958 -2.48 18.84 48.92
CA PHE A 958 -3.04 17.56 49.35
C PHE A 958 -3.50 16.71 48.17
N SER A 959 -3.54 15.39 48.34
CA SER A 959 -4.01 14.41 47.33
C SER A 959 -5.44 14.65 46.84
N THR A 960 -6.24 15.36 47.63
CA THR A 960 -7.62 15.74 47.32
C THR A 960 -7.73 16.98 46.43
N GLY A 961 -6.60 17.62 46.09
CA GLY A 961 -6.55 18.82 45.24
C GLY A 961 -6.64 20.16 45.98
N GLY A 962 -6.76 20.16 47.33
CA GLY A 962 -6.72 21.38 48.14
C GLY A 962 -5.30 21.92 48.33
N ILE A 963 -5.17 23.26 48.45
CA ILE A 963 -3.90 23.96 48.72
C ILE A 963 -4.09 24.89 49.92
N PHE A 964 -3.25 24.75 50.94
CA PHE A 964 -3.24 25.58 52.14
C PHE A 964 -2.00 26.48 52.20
N PHE A 965 -2.20 27.72 52.62
CA PHE A 965 -1.15 28.71 52.82
C PHE A 965 -1.07 29.08 54.31
N LEU A 966 0.13 28.99 54.89
CA LEU A 966 0.40 29.32 56.28
C LEU A 966 1.57 30.28 56.35
N LYS A 967 1.34 31.50 56.81
CA LYS A 967 2.37 32.53 56.95
C LYS A 967 2.79 32.65 58.41
N PHE A 968 4.10 32.59 58.64
CA PHE A 968 4.74 32.84 59.93
C PHE A 968 5.28 34.26 59.88
N GLU A 969 5.00 35.06 60.91
CA GLU A 969 5.59 36.39 61.10
C GLU A 969 6.95 36.30 61.79
#